data_AF-A8NDT5-F1
#
_entry.id   AF-A8NDT5-F1
#
_cell.length_a   1.000
_cell.length_b   1.000
_cell.length_c   1.000
_cell.angle_alpha   90.00
_cell.angle_beta   90.00
_cell.angle_gamma   90.00
#
_symmetry.space_group_name_H-M   'P 1'
#
loop_
_entity.id
_entity.type
_entity.pdbx_description
1 polymer ?
#
loop_
_entity_poly.entity_id
_entity_poly.type
_entity_poly.pdbx_seq_one_letter_code
_entity_poly.pdbx_strand_id
1 'polypeptide(L)'
;MSISEGVYWIRNLRFPNKVLDAEGAKTDQGTRVLDWDEKRPLNEKLNQLWIVEKVGDASTYIIRNVNSNLVLDLSGSGTANGTPIITWPQHGGANQQWRVQYSKDVNGTAYYAVVSVATGTVVSHNVNDNDAATVAWHIDDGPKQLWSFTPFVWPLSYRIRVKNTGRVLDLKGASAADGTLALAWDQHAHTTVRNQVWWLPKAPGSEGYTIQCVETRTVADLAAGKPGNNVPIYGWHSHGGRNQQWEIEPHQGNYQRIRNIQGGSVVDAYLNDPEKKAAGWTWHGGDNQLWLLDAIPSPGQGWFLIQNGGTGKFLCVNANGNIDTADGPETIFDGSVQWRFVQKDRTAAYTLVNRATGRTLRQLGSTIPSIGLGNTNDNQPQDWWTLETFKASPGLAYIVNERTGNLLDHYAGESVQGLDPAPLANNYYRAWKLISANDWLPSFALLNGATATYLSAASKDADIVAIKDVDNFQAQWVLRKTGDGPTFAIQNKANNRYLGGTAERFQLVVAADKYFAIRNVSTGKFLTLDANNKASFQDENKGDKRQYWELASSRALDNAYDVLYLDDDVLEVAVPYVGDKAGELKRYIANRAAGKPPKDKSGWSAPRSNSTDNITIHQLFHALIDRFDLDLVTDGTPSPIVSFNLHEAEAERVLGQRLPESIRSRFTNPNTGTVLSLERQFIDVAGNRFAVVQGRFGDVYLQVALPVGTWFGREQIRRFLRTSLGRSTIVVVSASGTRAPTGGPAPRRDAAANYWVKWASAVITLPVVKHSEL
;
A
#
# COMPACT_ATOMS: atom_id res chain seq x y z
N MET A 1 4.19 -18.99 -2.65
CA MET A 1 4.08 -17.52 -2.58
C MET A 1 2.60 -17.17 -2.53
N SER A 2 2.15 -16.35 -1.57
CA SER A 2 0.73 -15.95 -1.43
C SER A 2 0.50 -14.58 -2.08
N ILE A 3 -0.72 -14.32 -2.57
CA ILE A 3 -1.11 -13.02 -3.14
C ILE A 3 -1.60 -12.10 -2.01
N SER A 4 -1.30 -10.80 -2.10
CA SER A 4 -1.84 -9.78 -1.22
C SER A 4 -3.35 -9.58 -1.41
N GLU A 5 -4.02 -8.98 -0.44
CA GLU A 5 -5.41 -8.54 -0.63
C GLU A 5 -5.42 -7.26 -1.49
N GLY A 6 -6.41 -7.11 -2.37
CA GLY A 6 -6.49 -5.96 -3.26
C GLY A 6 -7.45 -6.17 -4.43
N VAL A 7 -7.47 -5.23 -5.37
CA VAL A 7 -8.20 -5.37 -6.63
C VAL A 7 -7.24 -5.77 -7.74
N TYR A 8 -7.67 -6.72 -8.56
CA TYR A 8 -6.84 -7.30 -9.60
C TYR A 8 -7.58 -7.37 -10.93
N TRP A 9 -6.82 -7.17 -11.99
CA TRP A 9 -7.09 -7.82 -13.27
C TRP A 9 -6.58 -9.25 -13.17
N ILE A 10 -7.44 -10.22 -13.47
CA ILE A 10 -7.09 -11.64 -13.46
C ILE A 10 -6.99 -12.09 -14.91
N ARG A 11 -5.76 -12.19 -15.46
CA ARG A 11 -5.50 -12.43 -16.90
C ARG A 11 -5.11 -13.87 -17.17
N ASN A 12 -5.65 -14.45 -18.24
CA ASN A 12 -5.34 -15.81 -18.61
C ASN A 12 -4.01 -15.90 -19.38
N LEU A 13 -3.17 -16.90 -19.08
CA LEU A 13 -1.90 -17.09 -19.77
C LEU A 13 -2.08 -17.46 -21.25
N ARG A 14 -3.13 -18.22 -21.60
CA ARG A 14 -3.42 -18.61 -22.99
C ARG A 14 -3.80 -17.41 -23.85
N PHE A 15 -4.51 -16.44 -23.26
CA PHE A 15 -5.02 -15.26 -23.94
C PHE A 15 -4.68 -14.00 -23.14
N PRO A 16 -3.49 -13.40 -23.37
CA PRO A 16 -2.98 -12.30 -22.54
C PRO A 16 -3.79 -11.00 -22.65
N ASN A 17 -4.66 -10.89 -23.66
CA ASN A 17 -5.61 -9.78 -23.83
C ASN A 17 -6.99 -10.06 -23.21
N LYS A 18 -7.19 -11.23 -22.57
CA LYS A 18 -8.44 -11.61 -21.92
C LYS A 18 -8.30 -11.63 -20.40
N VAL A 19 -9.36 -11.18 -19.74
CA VAL A 19 -9.49 -11.05 -18.30
C VAL A 19 -10.73 -11.75 -17.81
N LEU A 20 -10.71 -12.20 -16.55
CA LEU A 20 -11.90 -12.73 -15.88
C LEU A 20 -13.00 -11.66 -15.85
N ASP A 21 -14.20 -11.98 -16.32
CA ASP A 21 -15.29 -11.03 -16.59
C ASP A 21 -16.63 -11.62 -16.11
N ALA A 22 -17.40 -10.86 -15.32
CA ALA A 22 -18.80 -11.20 -15.06
C ALA A 22 -19.68 -10.76 -16.24
N GLU A 23 -20.26 -11.75 -16.94
CA GLU A 23 -20.88 -11.60 -18.26
C GLU A 23 -21.82 -10.39 -18.35
N GLY A 24 -21.52 -9.50 -19.31
CA GLY A 24 -22.39 -8.37 -19.65
C GLY A 24 -22.56 -7.35 -18.52
N ALA A 25 -21.67 -7.35 -17.53
CA ALA A 25 -21.79 -6.57 -16.30
C ALA A 25 -23.12 -6.82 -15.55
N LYS A 26 -23.74 -7.99 -15.73
CA LYS A 26 -24.93 -8.39 -14.99
C LYS A 26 -24.62 -8.47 -13.50
N THR A 27 -25.60 -8.09 -12.69
CA THR A 27 -25.52 -8.15 -11.22
C THR A 27 -26.38 -9.27 -10.65
N ASP A 28 -26.92 -10.13 -11.50
CA ASP A 28 -27.80 -11.24 -11.10
C ASP A 28 -26.98 -12.40 -10.52
N GLN A 29 -27.54 -13.08 -9.52
CA GLN A 29 -26.98 -14.34 -9.03
C GLN A 29 -26.97 -15.39 -10.15
N GLY A 30 -25.89 -16.16 -10.23
CA GLY A 30 -25.71 -17.17 -11.28
C GLY A 30 -25.20 -16.60 -12.61
N THR A 31 -24.81 -15.32 -12.65
CA THR A 31 -24.16 -14.75 -13.83
C THR A 31 -22.91 -15.55 -14.17
N ARG A 32 -22.76 -15.93 -15.45
CA ARG A 32 -21.60 -16.68 -15.93
C ARG A 32 -20.33 -15.83 -15.81
N VAL A 33 -19.22 -16.48 -15.49
CA VAL A 33 -17.89 -15.87 -15.55
C VAL A 33 -17.20 -16.29 -16.83
N LEU A 34 -16.62 -15.30 -17.51
CA LEU A 34 -15.96 -15.43 -18.80
C LEU A 34 -14.47 -15.10 -18.69
N ASP A 35 -13.67 -15.54 -19.65
CA ASP A 35 -12.41 -14.90 -20.01
C ASP A 35 -12.63 -14.04 -21.26
N TRP A 36 -12.83 -12.75 -21.06
CA TRP A 36 -13.28 -11.84 -22.11
C TRP A 36 -12.24 -10.78 -22.44
N ASP A 37 -12.32 -10.20 -23.64
CA ASP A 37 -11.43 -9.12 -24.06
C ASP A 37 -11.40 -8.00 -23.02
N GLU A 38 -10.19 -7.68 -22.55
CA GLU A 38 -9.93 -6.53 -21.71
C GLU A 38 -10.38 -5.26 -22.45
N LYS A 39 -11.33 -4.51 -21.87
CA LYS A 39 -11.82 -3.26 -22.47
C LYS A 39 -11.12 -2.05 -21.88
N ARG A 40 -10.75 -1.10 -22.75
CA ARG A 40 -10.16 0.20 -22.40
C ARG A 40 -11.11 1.34 -22.85
N PRO A 41 -11.13 2.51 -22.18
CA PRO A 41 -10.21 2.94 -21.12
C PRO A 41 -10.44 2.23 -19.77
N LEU A 42 -9.38 2.27 -18.96
CA LEU A 42 -9.09 1.54 -17.73
C LEU A 42 -10.20 1.41 -16.66
N ASN A 43 -11.24 2.23 -16.70
CA ASN A 43 -12.16 2.42 -15.58
C ASN A 43 -13.64 2.26 -15.96
N GLU A 44 -13.94 1.61 -17.10
CA GLU A 44 -15.31 1.54 -17.61
C GLU A 44 -16.00 0.18 -17.42
N LYS A 45 -15.23 -0.87 -17.06
CA LYS A 45 -15.75 -2.24 -16.89
C LYS A 45 -15.45 -2.80 -15.52
N LEU A 46 -16.16 -2.28 -14.50
CA LEU A 46 -16.07 -2.76 -13.12
C LEU A 46 -16.34 -4.27 -12.99
N ASN A 47 -17.02 -4.87 -13.96
CA ASN A 47 -17.30 -6.30 -14.03
C ASN A 47 -16.07 -7.15 -14.38
N GLN A 48 -14.97 -6.54 -14.83
CA GLN A 48 -13.68 -7.19 -15.11
C GLN A 48 -12.66 -7.05 -13.96
N LEU A 49 -13.02 -6.32 -12.90
CA LEU A 49 -12.17 -6.10 -11.73
C LEU A 49 -12.64 -6.99 -10.58
N TRP A 50 -11.67 -7.60 -9.90
CA TRP A 50 -11.95 -8.57 -8.83
C TRP A 50 -11.18 -8.22 -7.56
N ILE A 51 -11.89 -8.13 -6.44
CA ILE A 51 -11.33 -7.98 -5.10
C ILE A 51 -10.93 -9.37 -4.60
N VAL A 52 -9.68 -9.55 -4.20
CA VAL A 52 -9.14 -10.78 -3.63
C VAL A 52 -8.99 -10.58 -2.12
N GLU A 53 -9.68 -11.41 -1.33
CA GLU A 53 -9.81 -11.27 0.12
C GLU A 53 -9.34 -12.56 0.81
N LYS A 54 -8.48 -12.48 1.81
CA LYS A 54 -8.02 -13.66 2.56
C LYS A 54 -9.09 -14.13 3.56
N VAL A 55 -9.20 -15.45 3.70
CA VAL A 55 -10.08 -16.14 4.65
C VAL A 55 -9.24 -17.04 5.56
N GLY A 56 -9.30 -16.82 6.87
CA GLY A 56 -8.81 -17.75 7.90
C GLY A 56 -7.30 -18.03 7.90
N ASP A 57 -6.80 -18.83 6.96
CA ASP A 57 -5.50 -19.53 6.97
C ASP A 57 -4.41 -18.91 6.08
N ALA A 58 -4.58 -17.64 5.68
CA ALA A 58 -3.67 -16.83 4.85
C ALA A 58 -3.42 -17.31 3.41
N SER A 59 -3.88 -18.51 3.02
CA SER A 59 -3.73 -19.10 1.67
C SER A 59 -5.04 -19.31 0.91
N THR A 60 -6.16 -19.16 1.60
CA THR A 60 -7.52 -19.28 1.05
C THR A 60 -8.12 -17.90 0.83
N TYR A 61 -8.84 -17.74 -0.29
CA TYR A 61 -9.38 -16.47 -0.73
C TYR A 61 -10.85 -16.54 -1.10
N ILE A 62 -11.58 -15.44 -0.85
CA ILE A 62 -12.79 -15.07 -1.59
C ILE A 62 -12.35 -14.16 -2.74
N ILE A 63 -12.91 -14.38 -3.93
CA ILE A 63 -12.70 -13.52 -5.11
C ILE A 63 -14.04 -12.87 -5.45
N ARG A 64 -14.14 -11.56 -5.31
CA ARG A 64 -15.39 -10.79 -5.41
C ARG A 64 -15.39 -9.85 -6.60
N ASN A 65 -16.47 -9.82 -7.35
CA ASN A 65 -16.61 -8.91 -8.48
C ASN A 65 -16.88 -7.48 -7.99
N VAL A 66 -16.13 -6.49 -8.49
CA VAL A 66 -16.26 -5.07 -8.07
C VAL A 66 -17.63 -4.49 -8.46
N ASN A 67 -18.17 -4.87 -9.62
CA ASN A 67 -19.46 -4.34 -10.11
C ASN A 67 -20.67 -4.85 -9.31
N SER A 68 -20.76 -6.17 -9.12
CA SER A 68 -21.95 -6.81 -8.53
C SER A 68 -21.86 -7.06 -7.03
N ASN A 69 -20.66 -6.97 -6.43
CA ASN A 69 -20.37 -7.37 -5.06
C ASN A 69 -20.59 -8.88 -4.77
N LEU A 70 -20.95 -9.67 -5.78
CA LEU A 70 -21.06 -11.14 -5.74
C LEU A 70 -19.68 -11.81 -5.83
N VAL A 71 -19.58 -13.05 -5.37
CA VAL A 71 -18.31 -13.78 -5.29
C VAL A 71 -18.22 -14.90 -6.34
N LEU A 72 -16.99 -15.22 -6.74
CA LEU A 72 -16.66 -16.32 -7.63
C LEU A 72 -17.06 -17.65 -6.97
N ASP A 73 -17.93 -18.41 -7.63
CA ASP A 73 -18.56 -19.60 -7.09
C ASP A 73 -18.46 -20.75 -8.10
N LEU A 74 -18.02 -21.91 -7.64
CA LEU A 74 -18.13 -23.16 -8.38
C LEU A 74 -19.55 -23.72 -8.25
N SER A 75 -20.30 -23.66 -9.35
CA SER A 75 -21.73 -23.96 -9.37
C SER A 75 -22.04 -25.33 -8.76
N GLY A 76 -22.84 -25.32 -7.69
CA GLY A 76 -23.30 -26.53 -6.99
C GLY A 76 -22.20 -27.40 -6.38
N SER A 77 -20.97 -26.88 -6.23
CA SER A 77 -19.78 -27.67 -5.85
C SER A 77 -19.49 -28.85 -6.78
N GLY A 78 -19.86 -28.74 -8.07
CA GLY A 78 -19.69 -29.83 -9.03
C GLY A 78 -18.23 -30.24 -9.24
N THR A 79 -17.95 -31.54 -9.29
CA THR A 79 -16.60 -32.11 -9.48
C THR A 79 -16.29 -32.47 -10.93
N ALA A 80 -17.29 -32.44 -11.82
CA ALA A 80 -17.12 -32.78 -13.23
C ALA A 80 -16.33 -31.68 -13.97
N ASN A 81 -15.47 -32.08 -14.89
CA ASN A 81 -14.82 -31.16 -15.81
C ASN A 81 -15.87 -30.37 -16.60
N GLY A 82 -15.68 -29.06 -16.72
CA GLY A 82 -16.61 -28.17 -17.40
C GLY A 82 -17.73 -27.64 -16.50
N THR A 83 -17.72 -27.96 -15.19
CA THR A 83 -18.68 -27.36 -14.24
C THR A 83 -18.55 -25.82 -14.30
N PRO A 84 -19.65 -25.06 -14.46
CA PRO A 84 -19.58 -23.62 -14.63
C PRO A 84 -19.00 -22.88 -13.41
N ILE A 85 -18.19 -21.86 -13.68
CA ILE A 85 -17.87 -20.81 -12.71
C ILE A 85 -18.85 -19.65 -12.90
N ILE A 86 -19.48 -19.24 -11.81
CA ILE A 86 -20.53 -18.22 -11.77
C ILE A 86 -20.22 -17.18 -10.69
N THR A 87 -20.98 -16.08 -10.68
CA THR A 87 -21.05 -15.19 -9.51
C THR A 87 -22.26 -15.54 -8.64
N TRP A 88 -22.09 -15.53 -7.33
CA TRP A 88 -23.16 -15.86 -6.38
C TRP A 88 -23.07 -15.05 -5.09
N PRO A 89 -24.17 -14.82 -4.36
CA PRO A 89 -24.09 -14.23 -3.02
C PRO A 89 -23.17 -15.03 -2.10
N GLN A 90 -22.34 -14.33 -1.33
CA GLN A 90 -21.45 -15.00 -0.40
C GLN A 90 -22.25 -15.74 0.69
N HIS A 91 -22.01 -17.04 0.85
CA HIS A 91 -22.64 -17.89 1.87
C HIS A 91 -21.63 -18.68 2.72
N GLY A 92 -20.34 -18.55 2.44
CA GLY A 92 -19.26 -19.16 3.22
C GLY A 92 -18.94 -20.61 2.86
N GLY A 93 -19.66 -21.20 1.90
CA GLY A 93 -19.38 -22.55 1.41
C GLY A 93 -17.99 -22.68 0.77
N ALA A 94 -17.42 -23.88 0.84
CA ALA A 94 -16.07 -24.17 0.32
C ALA A 94 -15.95 -23.99 -1.20
N ASN A 95 -17.06 -24.00 -1.94
CA ASN A 95 -17.11 -23.74 -3.38
C ASN A 95 -16.97 -22.27 -3.76
N GLN A 96 -16.98 -21.35 -2.78
CA GLN A 96 -16.66 -19.94 -2.94
C GLN A 96 -15.26 -19.59 -2.44
N GLN A 97 -14.53 -20.58 -1.93
CA GLN A 97 -13.20 -20.43 -1.36
C GLN A 97 -12.16 -21.01 -2.32
N TRP A 98 -11.10 -20.24 -2.56
CA TRP A 98 -10.11 -20.53 -3.59
C TRP A 98 -8.69 -20.46 -3.01
N ARG A 99 -7.87 -21.49 -3.25
CA ARG A 99 -6.43 -21.43 -3.00
C ARG A 99 -5.76 -20.89 -4.25
N VAL A 100 -4.97 -19.83 -4.12
CA VAL A 100 -4.21 -19.28 -5.24
C VAL A 100 -2.77 -19.75 -5.13
N GLN A 101 -2.39 -20.70 -5.99
CA GLN A 101 -1.13 -21.41 -5.91
C GLN A 101 -0.20 -20.95 -7.02
N TYR A 102 0.99 -20.45 -6.65
CA TYR A 102 2.01 -20.09 -7.62
C TYR A 102 2.38 -21.31 -8.48
N SER A 103 2.46 -21.11 -9.79
CA SER A 103 2.87 -22.14 -10.75
C SER A 103 4.22 -21.82 -11.36
N LYS A 104 4.32 -20.70 -12.11
CA LYS A 104 5.54 -20.31 -12.83
C LYS A 104 5.54 -18.83 -13.22
N ASP A 105 6.72 -18.32 -13.54
CA ASP A 105 6.89 -17.01 -14.18
C ASP A 105 7.01 -17.15 -15.70
N VAL A 106 6.33 -16.26 -16.43
CA VAL A 106 6.45 -16.12 -17.89
C VAL A 106 6.70 -14.65 -18.21
N ASN A 107 7.83 -14.35 -18.84
CA ASN A 107 8.24 -12.97 -19.19
C ASN A 107 8.22 -12.00 -17.99
N GLY A 108 8.60 -12.47 -16.80
CA GLY A 108 8.61 -11.68 -15.57
C GLY A 108 7.22 -11.45 -14.95
N THR A 109 6.17 -12.09 -15.47
CA THR A 109 4.84 -12.12 -14.88
C THR A 109 4.61 -13.45 -14.18
N ALA A 110 4.23 -13.42 -12.91
CA ALA A 110 3.87 -14.60 -12.13
C ALA A 110 2.47 -15.10 -12.49
N TYR A 111 2.35 -16.41 -12.67
CA TYR A 111 1.10 -17.11 -12.97
C TYR A 111 0.76 -18.13 -11.90
N TYR A 112 -0.55 -18.27 -11.65
CA TYR A 112 -1.11 -19.04 -10.55
C TYR A 112 -2.23 -19.95 -11.03
N ALA A 113 -2.37 -21.11 -10.40
CA ALA A 113 -3.58 -21.91 -10.45
C ALA A 113 -4.55 -21.43 -9.36
N VAL A 114 -5.82 -21.25 -9.72
CA VAL A 114 -6.89 -20.86 -8.79
C VAL A 114 -7.71 -22.11 -8.46
N VAL A 115 -7.43 -22.73 -7.32
CA VAL A 115 -7.90 -24.07 -6.95
C VAL A 115 -9.10 -23.97 -6.02
N SER A 116 -10.21 -24.63 -6.34
CA SER A 116 -11.39 -24.71 -5.47
C SER A 116 -11.07 -25.49 -4.20
N VAL A 117 -11.43 -24.94 -3.04
CA VAL A 117 -11.30 -25.63 -1.76
C VAL A 117 -12.28 -26.81 -1.66
N ALA A 118 -13.45 -26.73 -2.29
CA ALA A 118 -14.46 -27.79 -2.25
C ALA A 118 -14.04 -29.07 -2.98
N THR A 119 -13.40 -28.94 -4.14
CA THR A 119 -13.23 -30.07 -5.08
C THR A 119 -11.79 -30.33 -5.51
N GLY A 120 -10.88 -29.36 -5.33
CA GLY A 120 -9.51 -29.43 -5.87
C GLY A 120 -9.41 -29.15 -7.38
N THR A 121 -10.51 -28.88 -8.08
CA THR A 121 -10.49 -28.44 -9.48
C THR A 121 -10.05 -26.98 -9.59
N VAL A 122 -9.54 -26.58 -10.75
CA VAL A 122 -9.03 -25.22 -11.00
C VAL A 122 -9.92 -24.43 -11.93
N VAL A 123 -9.92 -23.11 -11.76
CA VAL A 123 -10.52 -22.16 -12.70
C VAL A 123 -9.76 -22.22 -14.02
N SER A 124 -10.47 -22.50 -15.11
CA SER A 124 -9.91 -22.72 -16.44
C SER A 124 -10.74 -22.02 -17.49
N HIS A 125 -10.09 -21.50 -18.54
CA HIS A 125 -10.78 -21.29 -19.81
C HIS A 125 -11.34 -22.64 -20.33
N ASN A 126 -12.49 -22.61 -21.01
CA ASN A 126 -13.12 -23.81 -21.58
C ASN A 126 -12.20 -24.54 -22.59
N VAL A 127 -12.48 -25.81 -22.88
CA VAL A 127 -11.76 -26.58 -23.91
C VAL A 127 -12.06 -26.09 -25.33
N ASN A 128 -13.21 -25.44 -25.53
CA ASN A 128 -13.57 -24.80 -26.79
C ASN A 128 -13.13 -23.34 -26.77
N ASP A 129 -12.07 -23.00 -27.50
CA ASP A 129 -11.52 -21.64 -27.57
C ASP A 129 -12.52 -20.58 -28.09
N ASN A 130 -13.59 -21.01 -28.76
CA ASN A 130 -14.67 -20.13 -29.22
C ASN A 130 -15.71 -19.82 -28.14
N ASP A 131 -15.69 -20.53 -27.01
CA ASP A 131 -16.53 -20.27 -25.86
C ASP A 131 -15.69 -19.61 -24.78
N ALA A 132 -15.94 -18.32 -24.53
CA ALA A 132 -15.26 -17.56 -23.49
C ALA A 132 -15.64 -18.00 -22.06
N ALA A 133 -16.35 -19.11 -21.88
CA ALA A 133 -16.72 -19.61 -20.56
C ALA A 133 -15.50 -19.93 -19.71
N THR A 134 -15.54 -19.49 -18.46
CA THR A 134 -14.66 -20.01 -17.42
C THR A 134 -15.35 -21.16 -16.68
N VAL A 135 -14.64 -22.28 -16.53
CA VAL A 135 -15.14 -23.54 -15.97
C VAL A 135 -14.16 -24.11 -14.94
N ALA A 136 -14.64 -24.99 -14.09
CA ALA A 136 -13.78 -25.85 -13.28
C ALA A 136 -13.28 -27.05 -14.08
N TRP A 137 -12.01 -27.36 -13.91
CA TRP A 137 -11.37 -28.50 -14.56
C TRP A 137 -10.34 -29.16 -13.63
N HIS A 138 -10.07 -30.45 -13.79
CA HIS A 138 -8.95 -31.08 -13.11
C HIS A 138 -7.63 -30.38 -13.48
N ILE A 139 -6.71 -30.29 -12.52
CA ILE A 139 -5.44 -29.62 -12.74
C ILE A 139 -4.60 -30.35 -13.78
N ASP A 140 -4.15 -29.62 -14.80
CA ASP A 140 -3.23 -30.06 -15.85
C ASP A 140 -2.07 -29.06 -16.08
N ASP A 141 -2.03 -27.95 -15.32
CA ASP A 141 -1.04 -26.86 -15.39
C ASP A 141 -0.86 -26.26 -16.79
N GLY A 142 -1.81 -26.50 -17.69
CA GLY A 142 -1.84 -25.93 -19.03
C GLY A 142 -2.11 -24.42 -19.00
N PRO A 143 -1.70 -23.66 -20.04
CA PRO A 143 -1.82 -22.20 -20.06
C PRO A 143 -3.25 -21.68 -19.90
N LYS A 144 -4.27 -22.49 -20.22
CA LYS A 144 -5.69 -22.18 -20.00
C LYS A 144 -6.10 -22.10 -18.52
N GLN A 145 -5.35 -22.73 -17.62
CA GLN A 145 -5.63 -22.84 -16.18
C GLN A 145 -4.79 -21.86 -15.33
N LEU A 146 -3.90 -21.12 -15.98
CA LEU A 146 -2.93 -20.27 -15.32
C LEU A 146 -3.29 -18.81 -15.48
N TRP A 147 -3.37 -18.11 -14.35
CA TRP A 147 -3.86 -16.75 -14.26
C TRP A 147 -2.83 -15.85 -13.60
N SER A 148 -2.57 -14.67 -14.18
CA SER A 148 -1.80 -13.63 -13.51
C SER A 148 -2.74 -12.68 -12.77
N PHE A 149 -2.29 -12.21 -11.62
CA PHE A 149 -2.99 -11.26 -10.78
C PHE A 149 -2.27 -9.92 -10.87
N THR A 150 -2.67 -9.09 -11.82
CA THR A 150 -2.10 -7.74 -11.97
C THR A 150 -2.86 -6.77 -11.08
N PRO A 151 -2.24 -6.14 -10.07
CA PRO A 151 -2.92 -5.20 -9.19
C PRO A 151 -3.49 -4.02 -9.98
N PHE A 152 -4.74 -3.67 -9.69
CA PHE A 152 -5.36 -2.44 -10.13
C PHE A 152 -5.29 -1.40 -9.02
N VAL A 153 -4.84 -0.19 -9.37
CA VAL A 153 -4.81 0.95 -8.46
C VAL A 153 -5.78 1.98 -8.99
N TRP A 154 -6.73 2.37 -8.15
CA TRP A 154 -7.64 3.46 -8.46
C TRP A 154 -6.83 4.74 -8.66
N PRO A 155 -7.06 5.45 -9.77
CA PRO A 155 -6.35 6.69 -10.00
C PRO A 155 -6.79 7.75 -8.99
N LEU A 156 -5.84 8.58 -8.59
CA LEU A 156 -6.12 9.68 -7.66
C LEU A 156 -7.09 10.69 -8.29
N SER A 157 -7.96 11.23 -7.43
CA SER A 157 -8.78 12.39 -7.74
C SER A 157 -8.18 13.62 -7.07
N TYR A 158 -8.35 14.77 -7.71
CA TYR A 158 -7.74 16.02 -7.30
C TYR A 158 -8.75 17.14 -7.21
N ARG A 159 -8.48 18.04 -6.29
CA ARG A 159 -8.99 19.40 -6.31
C ARG A 159 -7.87 20.29 -6.87
N ILE A 160 -8.15 20.99 -7.97
CA ILE A 160 -7.15 21.81 -8.66
C ILE A 160 -7.29 23.24 -8.14
N ARG A 161 -6.43 23.64 -7.20
CA ARG A 161 -6.55 24.89 -6.41
C ARG A 161 -5.65 25.99 -6.94
N VAL A 162 -6.17 27.21 -7.09
CA VAL A 162 -5.35 28.37 -7.48
C VAL A 162 -4.42 28.74 -6.32
N LYS A 163 -3.15 29.00 -6.63
CA LYS A 163 -2.10 29.35 -5.66
C LYS A 163 -2.55 30.44 -4.68
N ASN A 164 -2.33 30.17 -3.39
CA ASN A 164 -2.62 31.08 -2.28
C ASN A 164 -4.08 31.58 -2.20
N THR A 165 -5.05 30.82 -2.73
CA THR A 165 -6.48 31.16 -2.61
C THR A 165 -7.32 29.97 -2.11
N GLY A 166 -8.56 30.27 -1.71
CA GLY A 166 -9.59 29.27 -1.45
C GLY A 166 -10.28 28.73 -2.71
N ARG A 167 -9.92 29.22 -3.91
CA ARG A 167 -10.60 28.92 -5.17
C ARG A 167 -10.02 27.71 -5.89
N VAL A 168 -10.88 26.99 -6.62
CA VAL A 168 -10.58 25.73 -7.29
C VAL A 168 -11.22 25.69 -8.68
N LEU A 169 -10.70 24.85 -9.56
CA LEU A 169 -11.31 24.60 -10.86
C LEU A 169 -12.69 23.96 -10.68
N ASP A 170 -13.69 24.50 -11.35
CA ASP A 170 -15.11 24.19 -11.19
C ASP A 170 -15.80 24.17 -12.56
N LEU A 171 -16.70 23.21 -12.81
CA LEU A 171 -17.64 23.31 -13.93
C LEU A 171 -18.97 23.92 -13.48
N LYS A 172 -19.31 25.06 -14.07
CA LYS A 172 -20.45 25.89 -13.68
C LYS A 172 -21.73 25.08 -13.54
N GLY A 173 -22.29 25.08 -12.33
CA GLY A 173 -23.59 24.47 -12.04
C GLY A 173 -23.65 22.96 -12.20
N ALA A 174 -22.50 22.26 -12.21
CA ALA A 174 -22.41 20.81 -12.39
C ALA A 174 -23.14 20.29 -13.65
N SER A 175 -23.22 21.12 -14.69
CA SER A 175 -23.87 20.75 -15.94
C SER A 175 -22.98 19.82 -16.77
N ALA A 176 -23.55 18.70 -17.22
CA ALA A 176 -22.92 17.78 -18.17
C ALA A 176 -23.11 18.18 -19.65
N ALA A 177 -23.79 19.30 -19.92
CA ALA A 177 -23.95 19.81 -21.28
C ALA A 177 -22.61 20.33 -21.82
N ASP A 178 -22.33 20.00 -23.08
CA ASP A 178 -21.21 20.56 -23.82
C ASP A 178 -21.27 22.09 -23.84
N GLY A 179 -20.12 22.73 -23.59
CA GLY A 179 -20.01 24.19 -23.52
C GLY A 179 -20.25 24.77 -22.13
N THR A 180 -20.38 23.93 -21.10
CA THR A 180 -20.43 24.38 -19.71
C THR A 180 -19.13 25.08 -19.33
N LEU A 181 -19.18 26.33 -18.87
CA LEU A 181 -17.98 27.14 -18.62
C LEU A 181 -17.18 26.64 -17.40
N ALA A 182 -15.86 26.61 -17.53
CA ALA A 182 -14.94 26.39 -16.41
C ALA A 182 -14.72 27.69 -15.61
N LEU A 183 -14.73 27.55 -14.28
CA LEU A 183 -14.59 28.64 -13.32
C LEU A 183 -13.41 28.37 -12.37
N ALA A 184 -12.89 29.43 -11.76
CA ALA A 184 -12.07 29.41 -10.57
C ALA A 184 -12.96 29.81 -9.37
N TRP A 185 -13.78 28.87 -8.91
CA TRP A 185 -14.84 29.13 -7.93
C TRP A 185 -14.37 28.86 -6.50
N ASP A 186 -15.04 29.46 -5.50
CA ASP A 186 -14.73 29.16 -4.10
C ASP A 186 -15.04 27.68 -3.82
N GLN A 187 -14.12 26.99 -3.12
CA GLN A 187 -14.31 25.58 -2.81
C GLN A 187 -15.64 25.39 -2.07
N HIS A 188 -16.47 24.47 -2.56
CA HIS A 188 -17.71 24.09 -1.93
C HIS A 188 -17.47 23.49 -0.53
N ALA A 189 -18.35 23.81 0.42
CA ALA A 189 -18.34 23.19 1.74
C ALA A 189 -18.96 21.78 1.62
N HIS A 190 -18.11 20.74 1.65
CA HIS A 190 -18.48 19.31 1.71
C HIS A 190 -19.81 18.98 0.99
N THR A 191 -19.88 19.27 -0.31
CA THR A 191 -21.13 19.13 -1.07
C THR A 191 -21.31 17.74 -1.64
N THR A 192 -22.57 17.34 -1.77
CA THR A 192 -23.06 16.18 -2.53
C THR A 192 -22.89 16.34 -4.05
N VAL A 193 -22.41 17.52 -4.49
CA VAL A 193 -22.12 17.86 -5.88
C VAL A 193 -20.61 17.97 -6.04
N ARG A 194 -20.01 17.21 -6.96
CA ARG A 194 -18.55 17.05 -7.08
C ARG A 194 -17.96 17.61 -8.37
N ASN A 195 -18.56 18.70 -8.88
CA ASN A 195 -18.11 19.43 -10.06
C ASN A 195 -16.75 20.15 -9.90
N GLN A 196 -16.18 20.11 -8.69
CA GLN A 196 -14.85 20.64 -8.34
C GLN A 196 -13.79 19.54 -8.15
N VAL A 197 -14.15 18.28 -8.40
CA VAL A 197 -13.27 17.12 -8.27
C VAL A 197 -12.90 16.61 -9.66
N TRP A 198 -11.62 16.34 -9.86
CA TRP A 198 -11.04 16.09 -11.16
C TRP A 198 -10.21 14.82 -11.17
N TRP A 199 -10.47 13.99 -12.18
CA TRP A 199 -9.64 12.84 -12.51
C TRP A 199 -8.76 13.17 -13.71
N LEU A 200 -7.47 12.83 -13.62
CA LEU A 200 -6.46 13.20 -14.62
C LEU A 200 -5.88 11.95 -15.30
N PRO A 201 -6.64 11.19 -16.11
CA PRO A 201 -6.06 10.08 -16.84
C PRO A 201 -5.18 10.59 -17.97
N LYS A 202 -4.13 9.82 -18.25
CA LYS A 202 -3.29 10.04 -19.43
C LYS A 202 -4.12 9.79 -20.69
N ALA A 203 -4.06 10.72 -21.64
CA ALA A 203 -4.77 10.58 -22.91
C ALA A 203 -4.12 9.43 -23.73
N PRO A 204 -4.91 8.49 -24.29
CA PRO A 204 -4.39 7.38 -25.09
C PRO A 204 -3.50 7.87 -26.23
N GLY A 205 -2.29 7.32 -26.34
CA GLY A 205 -1.34 7.69 -27.40
C GLY A 205 -0.74 9.10 -27.29
N SER A 206 -0.92 9.79 -26.16
CA SER A 206 -0.40 11.15 -25.90
C SER A 206 0.46 11.18 -24.63
N GLU A 207 1.31 12.21 -24.51
CA GLU A 207 2.01 12.53 -23.26
C GLU A 207 1.18 13.42 -22.32
N GLY A 208 0.06 13.97 -22.81
CA GLY A 208 -0.85 14.80 -22.04
C GLY A 208 -1.89 14.04 -21.23
N TYR A 209 -2.48 14.74 -20.27
CA TYR A 209 -3.60 14.30 -19.45
C TYR A 209 -4.90 14.88 -19.98
N THR A 210 -5.99 14.15 -19.86
CA THR A 210 -7.33 14.77 -19.88
C THR A 210 -7.66 15.23 -18.46
N ILE A 211 -8.31 16.37 -18.29
CA ILE A 211 -8.78 16.85 -16.99
C ILE A 211 -10.28 16.59 -16.94
N GLN A 212 -10.68 15.44 -16.42
CA GLN A 212 -12.07 14.97 -16.43
C GLN A 212 -12.76 15.34 -15.13
N CYS A 213 -13.90 16.03 -15.23
CA CYS A 213 -14.74 16.30 -14.08
C CYS A 213 -15.41 15.02 -13.61
N VAL A 214 -15.33 14.75 -12.31
CA VAL A 214 -15.83 13.53 -11.69
C VAL A 214 -17.37 13.48 -11.68
N GLU A 215 -18.02 14.62 -11.43
CA GLU A 215 -19.48 14.76 -11.44
C GLU A 215 -20.07 14.67 -12.85
N THR A 216 -19.62 15.55 -13.74
CA THR A 216 -20.26 15.74 -15.06
C THR A 216 -19.75 14.75 -16.10
N ARG A 217 -18.63 14.07 -15.83
CA ARG A 217 -17.90 13.17 -16.73
C ARG A 217 -17.34 13.83 -18.00
N THR A 218 -17.57 15.12 -18.20
CA THR A 218 -16.97 15.91 -19.28
C THR A 218 -15.51 16.25 -18.96
N VAL A 219 -14.74 16.60 -19.98
CA VAL A 219 -13.33 16.98 -19.88
C VAL A 219 -13.15 18.47 -20.15
N ALA A 220 -12.12 19.07 -19.54
CA ALA A 220 -11.72 20.43 -19.86
C ALA A 220 -11.26 20.52 -21.33
N ASP A 221 -11.92 21.37 -22.10
CA ASP A 221 -11.74 21.59 -23.53
C ASP A 221 -11.42 23.08 -23.76
N LEU A 222 -10.23 23.36 -24.30
CA LEU A 222 -9.89 24.72 -24.72
C LEU A 222 -10.63 25.05 -26.03
N ALA A 223 -11.48 26.07 -26.00
CA ALA A 223 -12.39 26.39 -27.11
C ALA A 223 -11.69 26.45 -28.48
N ALA A 224 -12.08 25.54 -29.38
CA ALA A 224 -11.52 25.36 -30.73
C ALA A 224 -9.98 25.17 -30.77
N GLY A 225 -9.34 24.84 -29.64
CA GLY A 225 -7.90 24.70 -29.52
C GLY A 225 -7.10 25.96 -29.83
N LYS A 226 -7.71 27.15 -29.71
CA LYS A 226 -7.06 28.42 -30.10
C LYS A 226 -6.01 28.86 -29.07
N PRO A 227 -4.83 29.34 -29.51
CA PRO A 227 -3.89 30.04 -28.63
C PRO A 227 -4.43 31.42 -28.24
N GLY A 228 -3.89 31.97 -27.17
CA GLY A 228 -4.08 33.38 -26.80
C GLY A 228 -4.76 33.59 -25.45
N ASN A 229 -5.17 34.83 -25.23
CA ASN A 229 -5.72 35.34 -23.98
C ASN A 229 -7.25 35.30 -24.00
N ASN A 230 -7.86 34.96 -22.87
CA ASN A 230 -9.31 34.87 -22.69
C ASN A 230 -9.99 33.85 -23.60
N VAL A 231 -9.30 32.75 -23.92
CA VAL A 231 -9.90 31.65 -24.69
C VAL A 231 -10.71 30.80 -23.72
N PRO A 232 -12.04 30.65 -23.88
CA PRO A 232 -12.85 29.90 -22.93
C PRO A 232 -12.37 28.45 -22.77
N ILE A 233 -12.48 27.94 -21.55
CA ILE A 233 -12.35 26.51 -21.26
C ILE A 233 -13.73 26.00 -20.91
N TYR A 234 -14.16 24.93 -21.57
CA TYR A 234 -15.47 24.32 -21.36
C TYR A 234 -15.34 22.90 -20.81
N GLY A 235 -16.38 22.45 -20.11
CA GLY A 235 -16.70 21.02 -20.01
C GLY A 235 -17.29 20.56 -21.34
N TRP A 236 -16.68 19.54 -21.93
CA TRP A 236 -17.14 18.93 -23.18
C TRP A 236 -17.01 17.41 -23.11
N HIS A 237 -17.86 16.66 -23.82
CA HIS A 237 -17.70 15.22 -23.94
C HIS A 237 -16.31 14.86 -24.48
N SER A 238 -15.73 13.76 -23.98
CA SER A 238 -14.40 13.36 -24.45
C SER A 238 -14.47 12.87 -25.90
N HIS A 239 -13.72 13.52 -26.79
CA HIS A 239 -13.51 13.10 -28.18
C HIS A 239 -12.03 12.81 -28.49
N GLY A 240 -11.15 13.01 -27.51
CA GLY A 240 -9.73 12.69 -27.60
C GLY A 240 -8.90 13.71 -28.38
N GLY A 241 -9.50 14.80 -28.85
CA GLY A 241 -8.82 15.88 -29.57
C GLY A 241 -7.73 16.55 -28.72
N ARG A 242 -6.71 17.11 -29.39
CA ARG A 242 -5.54 17.72 -28.72
C ARG A 242 -5.89 18.95 -27.87
N ASN A 243 -7.01 19.60 -28.15
CA ASN A 243 -7.58 20.68 -27.34
C ASN A 243 -8.19 20.20 -26.01
N GLN A 244 -8.38 18.90 -25.81
CA GLN A 244 -8.80 18.28 -24.54
C GLN A 244 -7.61 17.66 -23.76
N GLN A 245 -6.39 17.84 -24.27
CA GLN A 245 -5.19 17.27 -23.69
C GLN A 245 -4.33 18.38 -23.09
N TRP A 246 -3.84 18.14 -21.88
CA TRP A 246 -3.18 19.13 -21.05
C TRP A 246 -1.86 18.58 -20.52
N GLU A 247 -0.81 19.37 -20.68
CA GLU A 247 0.49 19.15 -20.06
C GLU A 247 0.48 19.77 -18.66
N ILE A 248 0.89 18.99 -17.66
CA ILE A 248 0.93 19.40 -16.25
C ILE A 248 2.41 19.45 -15.84
N GLU A 249 2.91 20.65 -15.63
CA GLU A 249 4.33 20.88 -15.43
C GLU A 249 4.62 21.41 -14.03
N PRO A 250 5.54 20.79 -13.28
CA PRO A 250 6.02 21.34 -12.02
C PRO A 250 6.60 22.73 -12.21
N HIS A 251 6.30 23.64 -11.28
CA HIS A 251 6.82 24.99 -11.31
C HIS A 251 7.36 25.41 -9.93
N GLN A 252 6.74 26.40 -9.28
CA GLN A 252 7.21 26.92 -8.00
C GLN A 252 6.70 26.06 -6.84
N GLY A 253 7.60 25.42 -6.09
CA GLY A 253 7.23 24.57 -4.95
C GLY A 253 6.32 23.41 -5.38
N ASN A 254 5.16 23.27 -4.73
CA ASN A 254 4.18 22.22 -5.05
C ASN A 254 3.18 22.63 -6.15
N TYR A 255 3.33 23.82 -6.75
CA TYR A 255 2.40 24.36 -7.74
C TYR A 255 2.79 23.96 -9.17
N GLN A 256 1.78 23.74 -9.98
CA GLN A 256 1.87 23.28 -11.36
C GLN A 256 1.44 24.38 -12.34
N ARG A 257 2.03 24.38 -13.52
CA ARG A 257 1.53 25.04 -14.72
C ARG A 257 0.72 24.02 -15.53
N ILE A 258 -0.50 24.37 -15.92
CA ILE A 258 -1.39 23.50 -16.72
C ILE A 258 -1.54 24.10 -18.11
N ARG A 259 -0.95 23.48 -19.14
CA ARG A 259 -0.85 23.99 -20.51
C ARG A 259 -1.64 23.13 -21.48
N ASN A 260 -2.45 23.74 -22.34
CA ASN A 260 -3.14 23.00 -23.40
C ASN A 260 -2.17 22.54 -24.49
N ILE A 261 -2.33 21.31 -24.99
CA ILE A 261 -1.42 20.72 -25.99
C ILE A 261 -1.63 21.28 -27.40
N GLN A 262 -2.85 21.66 -27.76
CA GLN A 262 -3.12 22.23 -29.09
C GLN A 262 -2.86 23.74 -29.14
N GLY A 263 -3.49 24.48 -28.23
CA GLY A 263 -3.42 25.94 -28.22
C GLY A 263 -2.18 26.51 -27.52
N GLY A 264 -1.51 25.73 -26.66
CA GLY A 264 -0.35 26.22 -25.90
C GLY A 264 -0.67 27.24 -24.80
N SER A 265 -1.90 27.75 -24.72
CA SER A 265 -2.39 28.56 -23.60
C SER A 265 -2.42 27.78 -22.29
N VAL A 266 -2.16 28.46 -21.18
CA VAL A 266 -2.25 27.89 -19.82
C VAL A 266 -3.61 28.18 -19.20
N VAL A 267 -4.01 27.37 -18.22
CA VAL A 267 -5.20 27.64 -17.39
C VAL A 267 -4.91 28.83 -16.48
N ASP A 268 -5.69 29.89 -16.64
CA ASP A 268 -5.58 31.15 -15.90
C ASP A 268 -6.90 31.45 -15.16
N ALA A 269 -6.79 31.75 -13.86
CA ALA A 269 -7.91 32.09 -12.99
C ALA A 269 -8.17 33.60 -12.92
N TYR A 270 -9.40 34.03 -13.21
CA TYR A 270 -9.77 35.44 -13.14
C TYR A 270 -10.18 35.79 -11.72
N LEU A 271 -9.20 36.25 -10.93
CA LEU A 271 -9.42 36.50 -9.51
C LEU A 271 -10.35 37.70 -9.24
N ASN A 272 -10.31 38.71 -10.11
CA ASN A 272 -11.06 39.98 -9.99
C ASN A 272 -12.33 40.05 -10.86
N ASP A 273 -12.72 38.94 -11.51
CA ASP A 273 -13.92 38.88 -12.34
C ASP A 273 -15.14 38.44 -11.51
N PRO A 274 -16.31 39.11 -11.62
CA PRO A 274 -17.53 38.69 -10.94
C PRO A 274 -17.99 37.27 -11.31
N GLU A 275 -17.73 36.82 -12.54
CA GLU A 275 -18.05 35.46 -12.98
C GLU A 275 -17.00 34.43 -12.52
N LYS A 276 -15.83 34.88 -12.04
CA LYS A 276 -14.69 34.06 -11.60
C LYS A 276 -14.26 33.04 -12.65
N LYS A 277 -14.14 33.46 -13.92
CA LYS A 277 -13.81 32.54 -15.03
C LYS A 277 -12.44 31.87 -14.88
N ALA A 278 -12.32 30.66 -15.41
CA ALA A 278 -11.05 30.04 -15.76
C ALA A 278 -10.94 29.94 -17.29
N ALA A 279 -9.87 30.47 -17.86
CA ALA A 279 -9.71 30.53 -19.32
C ALA A 279 -8.26 30.25 -19.74
N GLY A 280 -8.07 29.93 -21.02
CA GLY A 280 -6.78 29.89 -21.66
C GLY A 280 -6.15 31.28 -21.73
N TRP A 281 -4.90 31.38 -21.30
CA TRP A 281 -4.12 32.61 -21.38
C TRP A 281 -2.65 32.36 -21.74
N THR A 282 -1.97 33.38 -22.24
CA THR A 282 -0.53 33.32 -22.50
C THR A 282 0.24 33.26 -21.18
N TRP A 283 1.22 32.37 -21.06
CA TRP A 283 2.00 32.25 -19.83
C TRP A 283 2.73 33.56 -19.46
N HIS A 284 2.52 34.01 -18.23
CA HIS A 284 3.24 35.15 -17.61
C HIS A 284 3.76 34.85 -16.20
N GLY A 285 3.40 33.70 -15.62
CA GLY A 285 3.95 33.20 -14.35
C GLY A 285 3.36 33.83 -13.09
N GLY A 286 2.27 34.60 -13.22
CA GLY A 286 1.51 35.11 -12.08
C GLY A 286 0.86 34.00 -11.26
N ASP A 287 0.57 34.29 -9.98
CA ASP A 287 -0.04 33.34 -9.04
C ASP A 287 -1.39 32.78 -9.55
N ASN A 288 -2.13 33.53 -10.36
CA ASN A 288 -3.36 33.10 -11.01
C ASN A 288 -3.18 32.06 -12.13
N GLN A 289 -1.94 31.72 -12.52
CA GLN A 289 -1.61 30.66 -13.47
C GLN A 289 -0.95 29.45 -12.81
N LEU A 290 -0.83 29.46 -11.49
CA LEU A 290 -0.20 28.41 -10.70
C LEU A 290 -1.25 27.65 -9.90
N TRP A 291 -1.24 26.33 -10.04
CA TRP A 291 -2.29 25.46 -9.51
C TRP A 291 -1.71 24.34 -8.64
N LEU A 292 -2.22 24.18 -7.44
CA LEU A 292 -1.92 23.04 -6.56
C LEU A 292 -2.87 21.89 -6.90
N LEU A 293 -2.31 20.72 -7.17
CA LEU A 293 -3.08 19.48 -7.28
C LEU A 293 -3.25 18.88 -5.88
N ASP A 294 -4.33 19.27 -5.21
CA ASP A 294 -4.70 18.82 -3.86
C ASP A 294 -5.37 17.43 -3.97
N ALA A 295 -4.59 16.37 -3.72
CA ALA A 295 -5.06 15.00 -3.84
C ALA A 295 -6.12 14.70 -2.77
N ILE A 296 -7.28 14.19 -3.21
CA ILE A 296 -8.33 13.74 -2.32
C ILE A 296 -7.93 12.38 -1.75
N PRO A 297 -8.12 12.13 -0.44
CA PRO A 297 -7.85 10.82 0.15
C PRO A 297 -8.57 9.72 -0.63
N SER A 298 -7.80 8.75 -1.12
CA SER A 298 -8.31 7.61 -1.89
C SER A 298 -7.80 6.33 -1.24
N PRO A 299 -8.62 5.65 -0.42
CA PRO A 299 -8.24 4.39 0.18
C PRO A 299 -8.06 3.36 -0.94
N GLY A 300 -7.11 2.45 -0.72
CA GLY A 300 -7.08 1.20 -1.48
C GLY A 300 -8.36 0.38 -1.22
N GLN A 301 -8.42 -0.80 -1.82
CA GLN A 301 -9.58 -1.70 -1.69
C GLN A 301 -9.34 -2.84 -0.69
N GLY A 302 -8.24 -2.76 0.07
CA GLY A 302 -8.00 -3.63 1.22
C GLY A 302 -8.86 -3.24 2.43
N TRP A 303 -8.64 -3.93 3.54
CA TRP A 303 -9.25 -3.59 4.81
C TRP A 303 -8.52 -2.42 5.47
N PHE A 304 -9.28 -1.48 6.02
CA PHE A 304 -8.80 -0.31 6.73
C PHE A 304 -9.38 -0.26 8.13
N LEU A 305 -8.64 0.37 9.01
CA LEU A 305 -9.10 0.87 10.28
C LEU A 305 -9.29 2.38 10.14
N ILE A 306 -10.34 2.87 10.77
CA ILE A 306 -10.75 4.27 10.68
C ILE A 306 -10.58 4.87 12.07
N GLN A 307 -9.45 5.54 12.30
CA GLN A 307 -9.07 6.09 13.60
C GLN A 307 -9.52 7.54 13.72
N ASN A 308 -10.20 7.89 14.80
CA ASN A 308 -10.59 9.25 15.09
C ASN A 308 -9.39 10.11 15.48
N GLY A 309 -9.24 11.29 14.89
CA GLY A 309 -8.11 12.18 15.13
C GLY A 309 -8.09 12.83 16.52
N GLY A 310 -9.24 13.00 17.16
CA GLY A 310 -9.35 13.63 18.49
C GLY A 310 -9.19 12.66 19.66
N THR A 311 -9.76 11.46 19.54
CA THR A 311 -9.75 10.44 20.60
C THR A 311 -8.72 9.33 20.40
N GLY A 312 -8.26 9.10 19.17
CA GLY A 312 -7.45 7.94 18.83
C GLY A 312 -8.21 6.61 18.78
N LYS A 313 -9.51 6.59 19.07
CA LYS A 313 -10.36 5.39 18.98
C LYS A 313 -10.73 5.04 17.54
N PHE A 314 -11.15 3.80 17.31
CA PHE A 314 -11.42 3.23 16.00
C PHE A 314 -12.89 2.99 15.80
N LEU A 315 -13.42 3.38 14.64
CA LEU A 315 -14.79 3.03 14.26
C LEU A 315 -14.97 1.52 14.27
N CYS A 316 -16.01 1.02 14.94
CA CYS A 316 -16.30 -0.40 15.05
C CYS A 316 -17.80 -0.72 14.96
N VAL A 317 -18.10 -2.00 14.85
CA VAL A 317 -19.42 -2.57 15.11
C VAL A 317 -19.35 -3.34 16.41
N ASN A 318 -20.06 -2.91 17.45
CA ASN A 318 -20.04 -3.58 18.74
C ASN A 318 -20.83 -4.90 18.73
N ALA A 319 -20.77 -5.66 19.83
CA ALA A 319 -21.39 -6.98 19.95
C ALA A 319 -22.92 -6.99 19.75
N ASN A 320 -23.59 -5.83 19.94
CA ASN A 320 -25.02 -5.68 19.70
C ASN A 320 -25.35 -5.35 18.23
N GLY A 321 -24.35 -5.24 17.36
CA GLY A 321 -24.51 -4.88 15.96
C GLY A 321 -24.70 -3.38 15.72
N ASN A 322 -24.32 -2.53 16.68
CA ASN A 322 -24.42 -1.07 16.56
C ASN A 322 -23.06 -0.46 16.20
N ILE A 323 -23.10 0.72 15.55
CA ILE A 323 -21.90 1.51 15.28
C ILE A 323 -21.41 2.13 16.57
N ASP A 324 -20.11 2.00 16.82
CA ASP A 324 -19.46 2.43 18.06
C ASP A 324 -17.98 2.76 17.79
N THR A 325 -17.22 3.01 18.86
CA THR A 325 -15.75 3.06 18.80
C THR A 325 -15.09 2.06 19.75
N ALA A 326 -13.94 1.55 19.34
CA ALA A 326 -13.09 0.66 20.14
C ALA A 326 -11.69 1.29 20.32
N ASP A 327 -10.92 0.80 21.30
CA ASP A 327 -9.50 1.16 21.44
C ASP A 327 -8.63 0.57 20.29
N GLY A 328 -9.27 -0.20 19.41
CA GLY A 328 -8.76 -0.75 18.16
C GLY A 328 -8.73 -2.29 18.16
N PRO A 329 -8.29 -2.94 17.06
CA PRO A 329 -8.41 -4.39 16.95
C PRO A 329 -7.76 -5.22 18.05
N GLU A 330 -8.47 -6.25 18.48
CA GLU A 330 -7.93 -7.31 19.34
C GLU A 330 -6.96 -8.23 18.59
N THR A 331 -7.25 -8.54 17.32
CA THR A 331 -6.45 -9.37 16.40
C THR A 331 -6.43 -8.79 14.99
N ILE A 332 -5.61 -9.35 14.09
CA ILE A 332 -5.71 -9.05 12.64
C ILE A 332 -7.01 -9.52 12.00
N PHE A 333 -7.77 -10.38 12.66
CA PHE A 333 -9.07 -10.85 12.17
C PHE A 333 -10.22 -10.26 12.98
N ASP A 334 -9.95 -9.28 13.84
CA ASP A 334 -11.01 -8.53 14.47
C ASP A 334 -11.68 -7.68 13.40
N GLY A 335 -12.67 -8.29 12.77
CA GLY A 335 -13.43 -7.71 11.69
C GLY A 335 -14.40 -6.63 12.16
N SER A 336 -14.59 -6.46 13.47
CA SER A 336 -15.52 -5.48 14.04
C SER A 336 -15.08 -4.05 13.74
N VAL A 337 -13.77 -3.82 13.69
CA VAL A 337 -13.08 -2.53 13.48
C VAL A 337 -12.55 -2.36 12.06
N GLN A 338 -12.66 -3.39 11.22
CA GLN A 338 -12.14 -3.38 9.86
C GLN A 338 -13.23 -3.02 8.86
N TRP A 339 -12.92 -2.01 8.06
CA TRP A 339 -13.81 -1.40 7.09
C TRP A 339 -13.16 -1.42 5.72
N ARG A 340 -13.92 -1.75 4.68
CA ARG A 340 -13.47 -1.63 3.30
C ARG A 340 -14.28 -0.57 2.58
N PHE A 341 -13.58 0.30 1.87
CA PHE A 341 -14.15 1.31 1.01
C PHE A 341 -14.44 0.72 -0.37
N VAL A 342 -15.63 0.16 -0.56
CA VAL A 342 -16.05 -0.40 -1.84
C VAL A 342 -16.54 0.75 -2.72
N GLN A 343 -15.79 1.04 -3.78
CA GLN A 343 -16.11 2.12 -4.71
C GLN A 343 -17.39 1.78 -5.49
N LYS A 344 -18.32 2.74 -5.55
CA LYS A 344 -19.61 2.55 -6.21
C LYS A 344 -19.56 2.89 -7.70
N ASP A 345 -18.91 3.99 -8.03
CA ASP A 345 -18.76 4.45 -9.41
C ASP A 345 -17.59 5.42 -9.54
N ARG A 346 -17.55 6.16 -10.66
CA ARG A 346 -16.51 7.15 -10.96
C ARG A 346 -16.56 8.41 -10.10
N THR A 347 -17.61 8.60 -9.30
CA THR A 347 -17.72 9.79 -8.45
C THR A 347 -16.67 9.80 -7.34
N ALA A 348 -16.02 8.66 -7.05
CA ALA A 348 -15.27 8.42 -5.81
C ALA A 348 -16.19 8.39 -4.58
N ALA A 349 -17.41 7.86 -4.76
CA ALA A 349 -18.30 7.47 -3.67
C ALA A 349 -18.01 6.02 -3.27
N TYR A 350 -18.10 5.75 -1.98
CA TYR A 350 -17.81 4.47 -1.38
C TYR A 350 -18.97 4.02 -0.50
N THR A 351 -19.25 2.73 -0.52
CA THR A 351 -19.84 2.09 0.66
C THR A 351 -18.74 1.61 1.58
N LEU A 352 -18.88 1.86 2.88
CA LEU A 352 -17.96 1.37 3.90
C LEU A 352 -18.51 0.06 4.45
N VAL A 353 -17.95 -1.06 4.02
CA VAL A 353 -18.38 -2.41 4.42
C VAL A 353 -17.59 -2.85 5.64
N ASN A 354 -18.27 -3.24 6.71
CA ASN A 354 -17.63 -3.82 7.88
C ASN A 354 -17.29 -5.30 7.64
N ARG A 355 -16.08 -5.74 8.00
CA ARG A 355 -15.59 -7.11 7.75
C ARG A 355 -16.37 -8.17 8.53
N ALA A 356 -16.70 -7.91 9.80
CA ALA A 356 -17.37 -8.89 10.66
C ALA A 356 -18.82 -9.13 10.26
N THR A 357 -19.55 -8.07 9.93
CA THR A 357 -20.99 -8.17 9.64
C THR A 357 -21.30 -8.24 8.16
N GLY A 358 -20.37 -7.86 7.29
CA GLY A 358 -20.61 -7.63 5.87
C GLY A 358 -21.51 -6.42 5.57
N ARG A 359 -22.04 -5.72 6.59
CA ARG A 359 -23.01 -4.64 6.44
C ARG A 359 -22.33 -3.29 6.14
N THR A 360 -23.07 -2.37 5.54
CA THR A 360 -22.54 -1.06 5.13
C THR A 360 -22.82 0.01 6.17
N LEU A 361 -21.89 0.94 6.38
CA LEU A 361 -22.14 2.15 7.16
C LEU A 361 -23.25 2.97 6.51
N ARG A 362 -24.25 3.37 7.30
CA ARG A 362 -25.46 4.07 6.84
C ARG A 362 -25.74 5.29 7.68
N GLN A 363 -26.09 6.40 7.03
CA GLN A 363 -26.72 7.51 7.72
C GLN A 363 -28.23 7.27 7.88
N LEU A 364 -28.72 7.43 9.10
CA LEU A 364 -30.12 7.26 9.48
C LEU A 364 -30.74 8.62 9.83
N GLY A 365 -31.95 8.87 9.31
CA GLY A 365 -32.67 10.12 9.52
C GLY A 365 -32.03 11.33 8.81
N SER A 366 -32.85 12.32 8.46
CA SER A 366 -32.39 13.60 7.87
C SER A 366 -32.44 14.78 8.86
N THR A 367 -33.19 14.65 9.95
CA THR A 367 -33.42 15.71 10.95
C THR A 367 -32.72 15.48 12.29
N ILE A 368 -32.55 14.22 12.70
CA ILE A 368 -31.69 13.79 13.81
C ILE A 368 -30.73 12.74 13.25
N PRO A 369 -29.61 13.16 12.68
CA PRO A 369 -28.76 12.26 11.92
C PRO A 369 -27.94 11.33 12.85
N SER A 370 -28.36 10.08 12.93
CA SER A 370 -27.61 9.01 13.61
C SER A 370 -26.91 8.12 12.59
N ILE A 371 -25.96 7.31 13.06
CA ILE A 371 -25.20 6.38 12.22
C ILE A 371 -25.58 4.95 12.57
N GLY A 372 -25.74 4.11 11.56
CA GLY A 372 -26.11 2.70 11.72
C GLY A 372 -25.57 1.82 10.60
N LEU A 373 -26.16 0.64 10.45
CA LEU A 373 -25.77 -0.34 9.43
C LEU A 373 -26.90 -0.59 8.42
N GLY A 374 -26.60 -0.50 7.14
CA GLY A 374 -27.44 -0.91 6.02
C GLY A 374 -27.19 -2.37 5.60
N ASN A 375 -28.06 -2.92 4.75
CA ASN A 375 -27.80 -4.19 4.08
C ASN A 375 -26.93 -3.97 2.84
N THR A 376 -26.13 -4.98 2.45
CA THR A 376 -25.20 -4.90 1.31
C THR A 376 -25.86 -4.59 -0.04
N ASN A 377 -27.13 -4.93 -0.18
CA ASN A 377 -27.87 -4.84 -1.44
C ASN A 377 -28.65 -3.53 -1.56
N ASP A 378 -28.67 -2.74 -0.49
CA ASP A 378 -29.33 -1.44 -0.49
C ASP A 378 -28.39 -0.43 -1.16
N ASN A 379 -28.57 -0.20 -2.46
CA ASN A 379 -27.79 0.78 -3.20
C ASN A 379 -28.42 2.17 -3.10
N GLN A 380 -28.47 2.73 -1.89
CA GLN A 380 -29.15 4.00 -1.60
C GLN A 380 -28.13 5.10 -1.26
N PRO A 381 -28.38 6.38 -1.62
CA PRO A 381 -27.46 7.49 -1.36
C PRO A 381 -27.04 7.65 0.12
N GLN A 382 -27.90 7.22 1.06
CA GLN A 382 -27.60 7.24 2.51
C GLN A 382 -26.48 6.28 2.95
N ASP A 383 -26.10 5.33 2.10
CA ASP A 383 -24.99 4.39 2.31
C ASP A 383 -23.71 4.83 1.61
N TRP A 384 -23.77 5.94 0.86
CA TRP A 384 -22.67 6.40 0.04
C TRP A 384 -21.92 7.51 0.77
N TRP A 385 -20.60 7.34 0.81
CA TRP A 385 -19.69 8.19 1.53
C TRP A 385 -18.57 8.65 0.62
N THR A 386 -18.12 9.89 0.81
CA THR A 386 -16.98 10.47 0.13
C THR A 386 -15.90 10.82 1.14
N LEU A 387 -14.70 11.07 0.63
CA LEU A 387 -13.58 11.52 1.43
C LEU A 387 -13.20 12.93 1.03
N GLU A 388 -12.86 13.73 2.03
CA GLU A 388 -12.47 15.13 1.84
C GLU A 388 -11.22 15.46 2.65
N THR A 389 -10.40 16.37 2.14
CA THR A 389 -9.12 16.72 2.77
C THR A 389 -9.33 17.48 4.09
N PHE A 390 -8.66 17.04 5.15
CA PHE A 390 -8.60 17.78 6.42
C PHE A 390 -7.41 18.74 6.41
N LYS A 391 -7.66 20.02 6.11
CA LYS A 391 -6.58 21.01 5.85
C LYS A 391 -5.62 21.23 7.02
N ALA A 392 -6.05 21.02 8.26
CA ALA A 392 -5.23 21.30 9.43
C ALA A 392 -4.18 20.22 9.74
N SER A 393 -4.35 19.01 9.20
CA SER A 393 -3.42 17.90 9.43
C SER A 393 -3.39 16.97 8.21
N PRO A 394 -2.31 17.01 7.41
CA PRO A 394 -2.11 16.05 6.33
C PRO A 394 -2.19 14.60 6.85
N GLY A 395 -2.94 13.76 6.16
CA GLY A 395 -3.16 12.35 6.54
C GLY A 395 -4.44 12.09 7.34
N LEU A 396 -5.17 13.12 7.76
CA LEU A 396 -6.56 13.00 8.19
C LEU A 396 -7.52 13.35 7.05
N ALA A 397 -8.71 12.76 7.08
CA ALA A 397 -9.78 12.97 6.12
C ALA A 397 -11.11 13.19 6.84
N TYR A 398 -11.97 13.98 6.22
CA TYR A 398 -13.39 13.95 6.52
C TYR A 398 -14.06 12.80 5.77
N ILE A 399 -15.02 12.14 6.39
CA ILE A 399 -15.90 11.14 5.76
C ILE A 399 -17.28 11.79 5.66
N VAL A 400 -17.78 12.00 4.44
CA VAL A 400 -18.97 12.81 4.16
C VAL A 400 -20.06 11.96 3.53
N ASN A 401 -21.30 12.07 3.99
CA ASN A 401 -22.42 11.35 3.40
C ASN A 401 -22.93 12.04 2.13
N GLU A 402 -23.14 11.29 1.04
CA GLU A 402 -23.61 11.82 -0.24
C GLU A 402 -25.08 12.25 -0.23
N ARG A 403 -25.91 11.77 0.69
CA ARG A 403 -27.32 12.16 0.75
C ARG A 403 -27.49 13.50 1.45
N THR A 404 -26.78 13.72 2.54
CA THR A 404 -27.03 14.89 3.42
C THR A 404 -25.88 15.89 3.47
N GLY A 405 -24.68 15.53 2.99
CA GLY A 405 -23.47 16.33 3.19
C GLY A 405 -22.93 16.30 4.63
N ASN A 406 -23.47 15.44 5.50
CA ASN A 406 -23.04 15.40 6.90
C ASN A 406 -21.71 14.68 7.05
N LEU A 407 -20.92 15.14 8.01
CA LEU A 407 -19.65 14.54 8.39
C LEU A 407 -19.87 13.43 9.41
N LEU A 408 -19.14 12.32 9.26
CA LEU A 408 -19.00 11.34 10.34
C LEU A 408 -18.25 11.99 11.51
N ASP A 409 -18.88 12.08 12.67
CA ASP A 409 -18.35 12.73 13.88
C ASP A 409 -18.29 11.73 15.03
N HIS A 410 -17.18 11.73 15.78
CA HIS A 410 -17.13 11.12 17.09
C HIS A 410 -17.53 12.17 18.13
N TYR A 411 -18.83 12.45 18.20
CA TYR A 411 -19.40 13.55 18.95
C TYR A 411 -18.99 13.52 20.42
N ALA A 412 -18.27 14.56 20.84
CA ALA A 412 -17.66 14.72 22.16
C ALA A 412 -16.76 13.56 22.62
N GLY A 413 -16.35 12.67 21.71
CA GLY A 413 -15.62 11.45 22.02
C GLY A 413 -16.46 10.34 22.67
N GLU A 414 -17.79 10.44 22.61
CA GLU A 414 -18.71 9.49 23.26
C GLU A 414 -19.52 8.65 22.26
N SER A 415 -20.02 9.24 21.16
CA SER A 415 -20.89 8.54 20.21
C SER A 415 -20.61 8.92 18.77
N VAL A 416 -20.87 8.00 17.84
CA VAL A 416 -20.67 8.25 16.40
C VAL A 416 -21.97 8.76 15.78
N GLN A 417 -21.92 9.94 15.17
CA GLN A 417 -23.09 10.64 14.61
C GLN A 417 -22.76 11.25 13.23
N GLY A 418 -23.78 11.67 12.48
CA GLY A 418 -23.58 12.36 11.21
C GLY A 418 -23.95 13.84 11.34
N LEU A 419 -23.03 14.79 11.43
CA LEU A 419 -23.39 16.19 11.70
C LEU A 419 -23.21 17.13 10.51
N ASP A 420 -23.98 18.23 10.49
CA ASP A 420 -23.86 19.30 9.50
C ASP A 420 -22.40 19.86 9.48
N PRO A 421 -21.85 20.12 8.28
CA PRO A 421 -20.50 20.68 8.09
C PRO A 421 -20.29 22.13 8.57
N ALA A 422 -21.32 22.87 9.00
CA ALA A 422 -21.20 24.28 9.40
C ALA A 422 -21.30 24.57 10.92
N PRO A 423 -20.54 25.56 11.47
CA PRO A 423 -19.20 25.99 11.07
C PRO A 423 -18.13 25.26 11.90
N LEU A 424 -17.05 24.82 11.24
CA LEU A 424 -16.03 24.01 11.87
C LEU A 424 -14.69 24.73 11.89
N ALA A 425 -14.33 25.22 13.08
CA ALA A 425 -12.92 25.24 13.47
C ALA A 425 -12.31 23.83 13.28
N ASN A 426 -10.99 23.73 13.20
CA ASN A 426 -10.25 22.47 13.08
C ASN A 426 -10.60 21.47 14.20
N ASN A 427 -11.68 20.73 14.03
CA ASN A 427 -12.22 19.82 15.02
C ASN A 427 -11.77 18.39 14.70
N TYR A 428 -10.78 17.93 15.46
CA TYR A 428 -10.18 16.60 15.29
C TYR A 428 -11.15 15.45 15.60
N TYR A 429 -12.27 15.69 16.31
CA TYR A 429 -13.32 14.67 16.50
C TYR A 429 -14.09 14.35 15.20
N ARG A 430 -14.05 15.23 14.20
CA ARG A 430 -14.68 15.06 12.89
C ARG A 430 -13.73 14.57 11.81
N ALA A 431 -12.46 14.34 12.16
CA ALA A 431 -11.41 13.96 11.23
C ALA A 431 -10.94 12.53 11.53
N TRP A 432 -10.68 11.77 10.48
CA TRP A 432 -10.38 10.35 10.58
C TRP A 432 -9.11 10.00 9.81
N LYS A 433 -8.24 9.21 10.42
CA LYS A 433 -7.09 8.59 9.78
C LYS A 433 -7.50 7.25 9.22
N LEU A 434 -7.18 7.01 7.94
CA LEU A 434 -7.35 5.71 7.32
C LEU A 434 -6.02 4.96 7.43
N ILE A 435 -6.04 3.82 8.11
CA ILE A 435 -4.85 2.98 8.32
C ILE A 435 -5.14 1.62 7.70
N SER A 436 -4.28 1.12 6.82
CA SER A 436 -4.43 -0.24 6.31
C SER A 436 -4.44 -1.23 7.49
N ALA A 437 -5.38 -2.16 7.50
CA ALA A 437 -5.52 -3.14 8.57
C ALA A 437 -4.27 -4.04 8.69
N ASN A 438 -3.54 -4.23 7.59
CA ASN A 438 -2.25 -4.93 7.60
C ASN A 438 -1.17 -4.15 8.37
N ASP A 439 -1.30 -2.83 8.47
CA ASP A 439 -0.28 -1.94 9.03
C ASP A 439 -0.46 -1.70 10.54
N TRP A 440 -1.63 -2.02 11.12
CA TRP A 440 -2.07 -1.33 12.34
C TRP A 440 -1.73 -1.99 13.69
N LEU A 441 -1.31 -3.25 13.74
CA LEU A 441 -0.70 -3.75 14.97
C LEU A 441 0.81 -3.78 14.73
N PRO A 442 1.61 -2.96 15.45
CA PRO A 442 3.02 -3.24 15.64
C PRO A 442 3.10 -4.62 16.29
N SER A 443 3.20 -5.63 15.45
CA SER A 443 3.41 -7.01 15.86
C SER A 443 4.85 -7.34 15.65
N PHE A 444 5.34 -8.22 16.48
CA PHE A 444 6.69 -8.73 16.39
C PHE A 444 6.65 -10.26 16.38
N ALA A 445 7.60 -10.85 15.68
CA ALA A 445 7.95 -12.24 15.89
C ALA A 445 8.94 -12.35 17.05
N LEU A 446 8.85 -13.45 17.79
CA LEU A 446 9.79 -13.79 18.86
C LEU A 446 10.82 -14.77 18.31
N LEU A 447 11.96 -14.26 17.86
CA LEU A 447 13.07 -15.06 17.34
C LEU A 447 13.88 -15.64 18.50
N ASN A 448 14.05 -16.95 18.54
CA ASN A 448 14.86 -17.60 19.56
C ASN A 448 16.36 -17.54 19.25
N GLY A 449 17.16 -17.17 20.25
CA GLY A 449 18.62 -17.00 20.12
C GLY A 449 19.43 -18.29 20.00
N ALA A 450 18.84 -19.46 20.29
CA ALA A 450 19.51 -20.76 20.10
C ALA A 450 19.20 -21.38 18.74
N THR A 451 17.92 -21.36 18.35
CA THR A 451 17.41 -22.15 17.23
C THR A 451 17.16 -21.34 15.96
N ALA A 452 17.18 -20.01 16.04
CA ALA A 452 16.82 -19.11 14.95
C ALA A 452 15.41 -19.38 14.38
N THR A 453 14.48 -19.82 15.24
CA THR A 453 13.08 -20.05 14.92
C THR A 453 12.18 -19.08 15.66
N TYR A 454 10.98 -18.84 15.14
CA TYR A 454 10.02 -17.89 15.65
C TYR A 454 8.94 -18.59 16.47
N LEU A 455 8.69 -18.12 17.69
CA LEU A 455 7.59 -18.63 18.53
C LEU A 455 6.27 -18.50 17.78
N SER A 456 5.47 -19.57 17.75
CA SER A 456 4.18 -19.55 17.07
C SER A 456 3.09 -20.29 17.82
N ALA A 457 1.84 -19.94 17.52
CA ALA A 457 0.66 -20.63 17.98
C ALA A 457 -0.25 -20.96 16.79
N ALA A 458 -0.43 -22.24 16.48
CA ALA A 458 -1.25 -22.67 15.35
C ALA A 458 -2.75 -22.38 15.54
N SER A 459 -3.24 -22.54 16.77
CA SER A 459 -4.64 -22.27 17.15
C SER A 459 -4.73 -21.83 18.61
N LYS A 460 -5.96 -21.51 19.08
CA LYS A 460 -6.22 -21.17 20.48
C LYS A 460 -5.89 -22.28 21.47
N ASP A 461 -5.89 -23.54 21.02
CA ASP A 461 -5.73 -24.73 21.88
C ASP A 461 -4.44 -25.51 21.62
N ALA A 462 -3.76 -25.26 20.49
CA ALA A 462 -2.53 -25.96 20.12
C ALA A 462 -1.35 -25.64 21.05
N ASP A 463 -0.40 -26.56 21.11
CA ASP A 463 0.90 -26.30 21.71
C ASP A 463 1.59 -25.09 21.06
N ILE A 464 2.31 -24.31 21.87
CA ILE A 464 3.13 -23.21 21.38
C ILE A 464 4.49 -23.79 20.99
N VAL A 465 4.81 -23.69 19.71
CA VAL A 465 6.00 -24.27 19.09
C VAL A 465 6.70 -23.23 18.23
N ALA A 466 8.01 -23.37 18.04
CA ALA A 466 8.75 -22.48 17.16
C ALA A 466 8.80 -23.01 15.72
N ILE A 467 8.58 -22.12 14.75
CA ILE A 467 8.57 -22.39 13.31
C ILE A 467 9.64 -21.55 12.61
N LYS A 468 9.98 -21.89 11.37
CA LYS A 468 10.95 -21.13 10.57
C LYS A 468 10.34 -19.96 9.79
N ASP A 469 9.02 -19.93 9.70
CA ASP A 469 8.29 -18.97 8.87
C ASP A 469 7.88 -17.75 9.69
N VAL A 470 8.63 -16.66 9.56
CA VAL A 470 8.34 -15.38 10.23
C VAL A 470 7.06 -14.74 9.68
N ASP A 471 6.72 -15.01 8.43
CA ASP A 471 5.60 -14.45 7.69
C ASP A 471 4.26 -14.95 8.21
N ASN A 472 4.30 -16.12 8.83
CA ASN A 472 3.13 -16.76 9.34
C ASN A 472 2.56 -15.88 10.46
N PHE A 473 1.31 -15.44 10.32
CA PHE A 473 0.62 -14.67 11.36
C PHE A 473 0.57 -15.43 12.70
N GLN A 474 0.63 -16.76 12.68
CA GLN A 474 0.76 -17.59 13.87
C GLN A 474 2.06 -17.32 14.64
N ALA A 475 3.11 -16.80 13.98
CA ALA A 475 4.37 -16.40 14.59
C ALA A 475 4.39 -14.94 15.08
N GLN A 476 3.29 -14.20 14.87
CA GLN A 476 3.21 -12.78 15.18
C GLN A 476 2.50 -12.53 16.50
N TRP A 477 3.08 -11.65 17.31
CA TRP A 477 2.64 -11.38 18.68
C TRP A 477 2.51 -9.87 18.95
N VAL A 478 1.68 -9.53 19.92
CA VAL A 478 1.41 -8.17 20.39
C VAL A 478 1.66 -8.09 21.89
N LEU A 479 2.35 -7.05 22.36
CA LEU A 479 2.49 -6.73 23.79
C LEU A 479 1.27 -5.89 24.21
N ARG A 480 0.47 -6.41 25.13
CA ARG A 480 -0.67 -5.68 25.71
C ARG A 480 -0.29 -5.20 27.10
N LYS A 481 -0.32 -3.89 27.32
CA LYS A 481 -0.15 -3.30 28.67
C LYS A 481 -1.28 -3.79 29.58
N THR A 482 -0.95 -4.16 30.81
CA THR A 482 -1.90 -4.73 31.77
C THR A 482 -2.09 -3.89 33.03
N GLY A 483 -1.54 -2.67 33.06
CA GLY A 483 -1.55 -1.74 34.17
C GLY A 483 -0.37 -0.77 34.09
N ASP A 484 -0.13 0.03 35.12
CA ASP A 484 0.91 1.09 35.10
C ASP A 484 2.35 0.59 35.27
N GLY A 485 2.55 -0.67 35.63
CA GLY A 485 3.87 -1.30 35.77
C GLY A 485 4.46 -1.83 34.45
N PRO A 486 5.75 -2.23 34.45
CA PRO A 486 6.45 -2.76 33.28
C PRO A 486 6.08 -4.23 33.01
N THR A 487 4.77 -4.50 32.97
CA THR A 487 4.23 -5.83 32.76
C THR A 487 3.24 -5.81 31.62
N PHE A 488 3.20 -6.92 30.89
CA PHE A 488 2.36 -7.06 29.72
C PHE A 488 1.85 -8.49 29.59
N ALA A 489 0.79 -8.64 28.81
CA ALA A 489 0.38 -9.90 28.25
C ALA A 489 0.93 -10.04 26.82
N ILE A 490 1.33 -11.25 26.43
CA ILE A 490 1.77 -11.54 25.04
C ILE A 490 0.62 -12.25 24.34
N GLN A 491 0.05 -11.60 23.34
CA GLN A 491 -1.13 -12.08 22.62
C GLN A 491 -0.76 -12.40 21.18
N ASN A 492 -1.12 -13.60 20.72
CA ASN A 492 -0.91 -14.00 19.34
C ASN A 492 -1.84 -13.21 18.41
N LYS A 493 -1.24 -12.63 17.36
CA LYS A 493 -1.92 -11.76 16.41
C LYS A 493 -3.01 -12.50 15.64
N ALA A 494 -2.78 -13.77 15.28
CA ALA A 494 -3.67 -14.54 14.42
C ALA A 494 -4.88 -15.12 15.14
N ASN A 495 -4.76 -15.52 16.40
CA ASN A 495 -5.78 -16.36 17.02
C ASN A 495 -6.17 -15.95 18.44
N ASN A 496 -5.74 -14.78 18.94
CA ASN A 496 -6.06 -14.33 20.28
C ASN A 496 -5.53 -15.24 21.41
N ARG A 497 -4.63 -16.20 21.12
CA ARG A 497 -4.01 -17.03 22.16
C ARG A 497 -3.02 -16.19 22.97
N TYR A 498 -3.16 -16.22 24.28
CA TYR A 498 -2.19 -15.60 25.19
C TYR A 498 -1.09 -16.60 25.53
N LEU A 499 0.17 -16.15 25.50
CA LEU A 499 1.28 -16.94 26.01
C LEU A 499 1.03 -17.21 27.50
N GLY A 500 1.00 -18.48 27.90
CA GLY A 500 0.74 -18.89 29.30
C GLY A 500 -0.71 -18.73 29.79
N GLY A 501 -1.57 -18.00 29.09
CA GLY A 501 -2.98 -17.77 29.45
C GLY A 501 -3.33 -16.29 29.70
N THR A 502 -4.62 -15.98 29.82
CA THR A 502 -5.13 -14.59 29.92
C THR A 502 -4.78 -13.90 31.25
N ALA A 503 -4.56 -14.66 32.32
CA ALA A 503 -4.16 -14.14 33.62
C ALA A 503 -2.65 -13.90 33.73
N GLU A 504 -1.84 -14.49 32.84
CA GLU A 504 -0.39 -14.42 32.95
C GLU A 504 0.14 -13.04 32.57
N ARG A 505 1.23 -12.65 33.24
CA ARG A 505 1.90 -11.37 33.07
C ARG A 505 3.38 -11.61 32.88
N PHE A 506 3.98 -10.85 31.99
CA PHE A 506 5.38 -10.99 31.60
C PHE A 506 6.15 -9.69 31.78
N GLN A 507 7.44 -9.85 32.01
CA GLN A 507 8.44 -8.78 31.99
C GLN A 507 9.48 -9.08 30.91
N LEU A 508 9.89 -8.05 30.17
CA LEU A 508 11.04 -8.11 29.28
C LEU A 508 12.28 -7.79 30.11
N VAL A 509 13.12 -8.80 30.31
CA VAL A 509 14.39 -8.66 31.02
C VAL A 509 15.50 -8.53 29.98
N VAL A 510 16.22 -7.41 29.97
CA VAL A 510 17.38 -7.25 29.08
C VAL A 510 18.43 -8.31 29.44
N ALA A 511 18.76 -9.18 28.48
CA ALA A 511 19.72 -10.26 28.68
C ALA A 511 21.12 -9.87 28.16
N ALA A 512 21.26 -9.67 26.85
CA ALA A 512 22.52 -9.28 26.20
C ALA A 512 22.28 -8.65 24.80
N ASP A 513 23.00 -7.56 24.49
CA ASP A 513 22.91 -6.83 23.21
C ASP A 513 21.45 -6.54 22.78
N LYS A 514 20.94 -7.28 21.78
CA LYS A 514 19.59 -7.17 21.22
C LYS A 514 18.57 -8.16 21.80
N TYR A 515 19.00 -9.06 22.68
CA TYR A 515 18.18 -10.14 23.23
C TYR A 515 17.55 -9.79 24.58
N PHE A 516 16.30 -10.22 24.73
CA PHE A 516 15.52 -10.18 25.95
C PHE A 516 15.27 -11.60 26.45
N ALA A 517 15.13 -11.76 27.75
CA ALA A 517 14.50 -12.92 28.35
C ALA A 517 13.07 -12.55 28.76
N ILE A 518 12.12 -13.45 28.51
CA ILE A 518 10.71 -13.22 28.84
C ILE A 518 10.41 -13.91 30.15
N ARG A 519 10.29 -13.13 31.22
CA ARG A 519 10.04 -13.64 32.57
C ARG A 519 8.55 -13.62 32.87
N ASN A 520 8.01 -14.77 33.23
CA ASN A 520 6.67 -14.87 33.81
C ASN A 520 6.68 -14.30 35.24
N VAL A 521 5.80 -13.34 35.52
CA VAL A 521 5.78 -12.59 36.79
C VAL A 521 5.32 -13.47 37.96
N SER A 522 4.34 -14.35 37.75
CA SER A 522 3.76 -15.16 38.83
C SER A 522 4.71 -16.26 39.30
N THR A 523 5.42 -16.91 38.37
CA THR A 523 6.33 -18.03 38.64
C THR A 523 7.79 -17.63 38.77
N GLY A 524 8.17 -16.45 38.26
CA GLY A 524 9.56 -16.00 38.16
C GLY A 524 10.38 -16.71 37.08
N LYS A 525 9.80 -17.66 36.33
CA LYS A 525 10.45 -18.50 35.32
C LYS A 525 10.52 -17.83 33.95
N PHE A 526 11.41 -18.31 33.09
CA PHE A 526 11.75 -17.72 31.80
C PHE A 526 11.31 -18.60 30.64
N LEU A 527 10.74 -17.96 29.61
CA LEU A 527 10.32 -18.64 28.39
C LEU A 527 11.51 -19.32 27.71
N THR A 528 11.44 -20.63 27.54
CA THR A 528 12.52 -21.48 27.05
C THR A 528 11.99 -22.44 25.98
N LEU A 529 12.71 -22.58 24.86
CA LEU A 529 12.45 -23.66 23.91
C LEU A 529 13.15 -24.95 24.37
N ASP A 530 12.46 -26.08 24.25
CA ASP A 530 13.07 -27.39 24.42
C ASP A 530 13.76 -27.87 23.12
N ALA A 531 14.30 -29.09 23.15
CA ALA A 531 14.99 -29.69 21.99
C ALA A 531 14.07 -29.96 20.78
N ASN A 532 12.76 -29.99 20.99
CA ASN A 532 11.74 -30.20 19.96
C ASN A 532 11.07 -28.88 19.52
N ASN A 533 11.67 -27.73 19.86
CA ASN A 533 11.12 -26.39 19.62
C ASN A 533 9.78 -26.10 20.33
N LYS A 534 9.41 -26.87 21.36
CA LYS A 534 8.22 -26.59 22.16
C LYS A 534 8.54 -25.60 23.27
N ALA A 535 7.64 -24.63 23.47
CA ALA A 535 7.82 -23.59 24.48
C ALA A 535 7.43 -24.06 25.88
N SER A 536 8.26 -23.71 26.86
CA SER A 536 8.06 -23.98 28.29
C SER A 536 8.59 -22.84 29.15
N PHE A 537 8.33 -22.85 30.46
CA PHE A 537 8.91 -21.89 31.40
C PHE A 537 9.85 -22.60 32.38
N GLN A 538 11.12 -22.20 32.39
CA GLN A 538 12.17 -22.82 33.21
C GLN A 538 12.89 -21.79 34.09
N ASP A 539 13.67 -22.25 35.06
CA ASP A 539 14.46 -21.36 35.92
C ASP A 539 15.53 -20.60 35.11
N GLU A 540 15.95 -19.43 35.59
CA GLU A 540 16.90 -18.60 34.86
C GLU A 540 18.23 -19.33 34.62
N ASN A 541 18.66 -19.37 33.38
CA ASN A 541 19.98 -19.82 33.00
C ASN A 541 20.58 -18.86 31.97
N LYS A 542 21.42 -17.95 32.45
CA LYS A 542 22.10 -16.93 31.64
C LYS A 542 23.10 -17.53 30.62
N GLY A 543 23.41 -18.82 30.68
CA GLY A 543 24.18 -19.51 29.63
C GLY A 543 23.30 -20.09 28.53
N ASP A 544 21.99 -20.25 28.77
CA ASP A 544 21.09 -20.97 27.88
C ASP A 544 20.40 -20.04 26.89
N LYS A 545 20.90 -20.04 25.65
CA LYS A 545 20.36 -19.24 24.56
C LYS A 545 18.91 -19.57 24.20
N ARG A 546 18.40 -20.73 24.63
CA ARG A 546 16.98 -21.09 24.42
C ARG A 546 16.05 -20.19 25.22
N GLN A 547 16.56 -19.45 26.22
CA GLN A 547 15.83 -18.44 27.00
C GLN A 547 15.89 -17.04 26.38
N TYR A 548 16.65 -16.87 25.30
CA TYR A 548 16.90 -15.57 24.68
C TYR A 548 16.02 -15.37 23.47
N TRP A 549 15.40 -14.20 23.43
CA TRP A 549 14.39 -13.82 22.47
C TRP A 549 14.73 -12.47 21.89
N GLU A 550 14.61 -12.34 20.58
CA GLU A 550 14.70 -11.09 19.86
C GLU A 550 13.31 -10.71 19.33
N LEU A 551 12.95 -9.43 19.47
CA LEU A 551 11.72 -8.89 18.90
C LEU A 551 12.01 -8.49 17.45
N ALA A 552 11.43 -9.21 16.49
CA ALA A 552 11.57 -8.91 15.07
C ALA A 552 10.30 -8.24 14.53
N SER A 553 10.42 -7.04 13.94
CA SER A 553 9.28 -6.34 13.31
C SER A 553 8.85 -7.09 12.04
N SER A 554 7.54 -7.27 11.86
CA SER A 554 6.95 -7.87 10.66
C SER A 554 6.02 -6.86 9.97
N ARG A 555 6.57 -5.75 9.49
CA ARG A 555 5.79 -4.86 8.63
C ARG A 555 5.64 -5.52 7.27
N ALA A 556 4.46 -6.09 7.03
CA ALA A 556 4.13 -6.84 5.84
C ALA A 556 3.83 -5.90 4.67
N LEU A 557 4.80 -5.65 3.79
CA LEU A 557 4.52 -5.24 2.41
C LEU A 557 5.54 -5.86 1.43
N ASP A 558 5.04 -6.74 0.55
CA ASP A 558 5.65 -7.19 -0.71
C ASP A 558 6.95 -8.03 -0.68
N ASN A 559 6.94 -9.20 -0.03
CA ASN A 559 7.98 -10.24 -0.16
C ASN A 559 9.43 -9.79 0.15
N ALA A 560 9.60 -8.72 0.91
CA ALA A 560 10.88 -8.33 1.49
C ALA A 560 10.66 -8.09 2.98
N TYR A 561 10.92 -9.12 3.80
CA TYR A 561 11.21 -8.87 5.20
C TYR A 561 12.57 -8.22 5.21
N ASP A 562 12.62 -6.98 5.66
CA ASP A 562 13.76 -6.69 6.50
C ASP A 562 13.53 -7.48 7.79
N VAL A 563 14.43 -8.42 8.09
CA VAL A 563 14.72 -8.70 9.50
C VAL A 563 15.40 -7.42 10.00
N LEU A 564 14.60 -6.36 10.19
CA LEU A 564 15.07 -5.14 10.80
C LEU A 564 15.42 -5.52 12.23
N TYR A 565 16.72 -5.44 12.53
CA TYR A 565 17.26 -5.50 13.89
C TYR A 565 16.54 -4.47 14.73
N LEU A 566 15.54 -4.87 15.52
CA LEU A 566 14.85 -3.99 16.46
C LEU A 566 14.44 -2.65 15.82
N ASP A 567 13.42 -2.64 14.96
CA ASP A 567 12.82 -1.40 14.42
C ASP A 567 12.57 -0.38 15.56
N ASP A 568 12.92 0.90 15.34
CA ASP A 568 12.78 1.97 16.35
C ASP A 568 11.35 2.06 16.87
N ASP A 569 10.36 1.77 16.01
CA ASP A 569 8.95 1.76 16.38
C ASP A 569 8.59 0.59 17.32
N VAL A 570 9.20 -0.59 17.13
CA VAL A 570 9.00 -1.76 18.01
C VAL A 570 9.72 -1.57 19.34
N LEU A 571 10.92 -0.98 19.31
CA LEU A 571 11.68 -0.64 20.51
C LEU A 571 10.98 0.44 21.34
N GLU A 572 10.47 1.49 20.72
CA GLU A 572 9.71 2.54 21.40
C GLU A 572 8.45 1.98 22.07
N VAL A 573 7.75 1.07 21.38
CA VAL A 573 6.62 0.33 21.97
C VAL A 573 7.09 -0.58 23.11
N ALA A 574 8.29 -1.16 23.04
CA ALA A 574 8.82 -2.03 24.08
C ALA A 574 9.26 -1.27 25.36
N VAL A 575 9.73 -0.02 25.22
CA VAL A 575 10.32 0.80 26.30
C VAL A 575 9.48 0.86 27.59
N PRO A 576 8.15 1.07 27.54
CA PRO A 576 7.31 1.07 28.75
C PRO A 576 7.32 -0.26 29.53
N TYR A 577 7.76 -1.37 28.92
CA TYR A 577 7.67 -2.73 29.47
C TYR A 577 8.99 -3.29 30.04
N VAL A 578 10.09 -2.53 29.99
CA VAL A 578 11.44 -3.03 30.37
C VAL A 578 11.84 -2.64 31.81
N GLY A 579 11.01 -1.87 32.51
CA GLY A 579 11.20 -1.57 33.93
C GLY A 579 12.27 -0.50 34.22
N ASP A 580 13.05 -0.69 35.29
CA ASP A 580 14.08 0.25 35.77
C ASP A 580 15.21 0.51 34.76
N LYS A 581 15.39 -0.41 33.81
CA LYS A 581 16.31 -0.29 32.67
C LYS A 581 15.71 0.43 31.45
N ALA A 582 14.49 0.97 31.53
CA ALA A 582 13.90 1.74 30.44
C ALA A 582 14.76 2.95 30.04
N GLY A 583 15.49 3.56 30.98
CA GLY A 583 16.45 4.62 30.68
C GLY A 583 17.66 4.15 29.86
N GLU A 584 18.15 2.94 30.12
CA GLU A 584 19.22 2.30 29.34
C GLU A 584 18.73 1.96 27.93
N LEU A 585 17.51 1.45 27.79
CA LEU A 585 16.91 1.13 26.49
C LEU A 585 16.58 2.39 25.68
N LYS A 586 16.01 3.43 26.30
CA LYS A 586 15.82 4.75 25.67
C LYS A 586 17.14 5.34 25.20
N ARG A 587 18.21 5.17 25.99
CA ARG A 587 19.56 5.57 25.62
C ARG A 587 20.12 4.71 24.48
N TYR A 588 19.78 3.43 24.40
CA TYR A 588 20.12 2.57 23.26
C TYR A 588 19.42 3.03 21.97
N ILE A 589 18.12 3.36 22.04
CA ILE A 589 17.33 3.95 20.94
C ILE A 589 17.94 5.29 20.49
N ALA A 590 18.18 6.21 21.44
CA ALA A 590 18.74 7.52 21.14
C ALA A 590 20.16 7.48 20.55
N ASN A 591 21.00 6.51 20.96
CA ASN A 591 22.35 6.35 20.43
C ASN A 591 22.41 5.55 19.12
N ARG A 592 21.37 4.79 18.77
CA ARG A 592 21.25 4.13 17.46
C ARG A 592 21.14 5.12 16.31
N ALA A 593 20.54 6.28 16.56
CA ALA A 593 20.52 7.40 15.62
C ALA A 593 21.92 7.97 15.29
N ALA A 594 22.97 7.59 16.04
CA ALA A 594 24.34 8.08 15.86
C ALA A 594 25.38 6.93 15.82
N GLY A 595 25.38 6.14 14.75
CA GLY A 595 26.60 5.61 14.12
C GLY A 595 27.49 4.58 14.84
N LYS A 596 27.29 4.23 16.12
CA LYS A 596 28.02 3.13 16.78
C LYS A 596 27.18 2.43 17.87
N PRO A 597 27.09 1.08 17.90
CA PRO A 597 26.58 0.37 19.07
C PRO A 597 27.50 0.61 20.28
N PRO A 598 26.96 0.67 21.51
CA PRO A 598 27.76 0.85 22.72
C PRO A 598 28.81 -0.25 22.85
N LYS A 599 30.06 0.11 23.22
CA LYS A 599 31.06 -0.88 23.63
C LYS A 599 30.61 -1.53 24.93
N ASP A 600 30.40 -2.84 24.90
CA ASP A 600 30.15 -3.65 26.09
C ASP A 600 31.35 -3.57 27.07
N LYS A 601 31.07 -3.24 28.33
CA LYS A 601 32.03 -3.27 29.46
C LYS A 601 31.81 -4.45 30.41
N SER A 602 30.81 -5.30 30.14
CA SER A 602 30.40 -6.42 30.98
C SER A 602 31.17 -7.72 30.71
N GLY A 603 32.13 -7.70 29.77
CA GLY A 603 32.96 -8.86 29.46
C GLY A 603 32.23 -9.96 28.68
N TRP A 604 31.07 -9.64 28.09
CA TRP A 604 30.34 -10.55 27.24
C TRP A 604 30.90 -10.50 25.81
N SER A 605 30.93 -11.66 25.15
CA SER A 605 31.24 -11.74 23.72
C SER A 605 30.09 -12.42 23.01
N ALA A 606 29.67 -11.83 21.88
CA ALA A 606 28.66 -12.42 21.02
C ALA A 606 29.17 -13.77 20.50
N PRO A 607 28.45 -14.87 20.73
CA PRO A 607 28.84 -16.15 20.16
C PRO A 607 28.49 -16.18 18.67
N ARG A 608 29.46 -16.62 17.87
CA ARG A 608 29.29 -16.83 16.42
C ARG A 608 28.10 -17.75 16.17
N SER A 609 27.18 -17.33 15.30
CA SER A 609 26.10 -18.19 14.84
C SER A 609 26.73 -19.36 14.08
N ASN A 610 26.28 -20.58 14.40
CA ASN A 610 26.55 -21.78 13.61
C ASN A 610 25.35 -22.09 12.70
N SER A 611 24.47 -21.11 12.43
CA SER A 611 23.42 -21.29 11.43
C SER A 611 24.05 -21.13 10.05
N THR A 612 24.37 -22.25 9.42
CA THR A 612 24.65 -22.33 7.98
C THR A 612 23.35 -22.21 7.17
N ASP A 613 22.50 -21.23 7.51
CA ASP A 613 21.41 -20.80 6.64
C ASP A 613 21.96 -19.64 5.79
N ASN A 614 21.93 -19.84 4.48
CA ASN A 614 22.58 -19.00 3.48
C ASN A 614 22.17 -17.52 3.59
N ILE A 615 23.02 -16.70 4.22
CA ILE A 615 22.97 -15.24 4.06
C ILE A 615 23.16 -14.94 2.57
N THR A 616 22.25 -14.19 1.96
CA THR A 616 22.31 -13.81 0.55
C THR A 616 22.84 -12.38 0.39
N ILE A 617 23.48 -12.09 -0.75
CA ILE A 617 23.98 -10.75 -1.08
C ILE A 617 22.83 -9.69 -1.06
N HIS A 618 21.60 -10.11 -1.36
CA HIS A 618 20.40 -9.27 -1.26
C HIS A 618 20.14 -8.76 0.16
N GLN A 619 20.33 -9.59 1.18
CA GLN A 619 20.14 -9.19 2.58
C GLN A 619 21.14 -8.08 3.00
N LEU A 620 22.36 -8.09 2.47
CA LEU A 620 23.35 -7.03 2.68
C LEU A 620 22.91 -5.69 2.06
N PHE A 621 22.35 -5.73 0.85
CA PHE A 621 21.86 -4.53 0.18
C PHE A 621 20.60 -3.95 0.82
N HIS A 622 19.66 -4.79 1.27
CA HIS A 622 18.48 -4.33 2.00
C HIS A 622 18.87 -3.53 3.25
N ALA A 623 19.82 -4.03 4.05
CA ALA A 623 20.35 -3.33 5.23
C ALA A 623 21.07 -2.00 4.89
N LEU A 624 21.65 -1.88 3.69
CA LEU A 624 22.26 -0.64 3.21
C LEU A 624 21.20 0.38 2.74
N ILE A 625 20.13 -0.09 2.09
CA ILE A 625 19.02 0.76 1.61
C ILE A 625 18.31 1.45 2.78
N ASP A 626 18.14 0.77 3.91
CA ASP A 626 17.51 1.35 5.11
C ASP A 626 18.27 2.51 5.72
N ARG A 627 19.57 2.61 5.42
CA ARG A 627 20.42 3.72 5.87
C ARG A 627 20.35 4.94 4.95
N PHE A 628 19.56 4.87 3.86
CA PHE A 628 19.34 5.98 2.96
C PHE A 628 18.31 6.95 3.56
N ASP A 629 18.70 8.20 3.79
CA ASP A 629 17.96 9.19 4.59
C ASP A 629 17.51 10.44 3.79
N LEU A 630 17.72 10.45 2.48
CA LEU A 630 17.33 11.58 1.62
C LEU A 630 15.81 11.60 1.36
N ASP A 631 15.18 12.74 1.62
CA ASP A 631 13.77 13.02 1.27
C ASP A 631 13.61 13.84 -0.02
N LEU A 632 14.65 14.62 -0.37
CA LEU A 632 14.71 15.57 -1.49
C LEU A 632 16.07 15.47 -2.18
N VAL A 633 16.08 15.40 -3.51
CA VAL A 633 17.31 15.48 -4.31
C VAL A 633 17.50 16.94 -4.73
N THR A 634 18.55 17.64 -4.28
CA THR A 634 18.76 19.08 -4.57
C THR A 634 19.94 19.34 -5.51
N ASP A 635 19.95 20.52 -6.15
CA ASP A 635 20.99 20.97 -7.10
C ASP A 635 22.24 21.56 -6.42
N GLY A 636 22.17 21.87 -5.11
CA GLY A 636 23.30 22.42 -4.35
C GLY A 636 24.47 21.45 -4.27
N THR A 637 25.71 21.93 -4.10
CA THR A 637 26.89 21.09 -3.86
C THR A 637 26.95 20.58 -2.42
N PRO A 638 26.76 19.27 -2.17
CA PRO A 638 27.57 18.56 -1.19
C PRO A 638 28.73 17.90 -1.93
N SER A 639 29.97 18.27 -1.59
CA SER A 639 31.14 17.43 -1.90
C SER A 639 31.10 16.16 -1.04
N PRO A 640 31.73 15.04 -1.46
CA PRO A 640 31.53 14.29 -2.69
C PRO A 640 30.97 12.89 -2.33
N ILE A 641 29.91 12.44 -3.02
CA ILE A 641 29.41 11.04 -2.98
C ILE A 641 29.06 10.54 -1.56
N VAL A 642 27.77 10.38 -1.25
CA VAL A 642 27.38 9.46 -0.16
C VAL A 642 27.70 8.05 -0.65
N SER A 643 28.98 7.67 -0.60
CA SER A 643 29.50 6.35 -0.92
C SER A 643 29.75 5.61 0.37
N PHE A 644 28.87 4.67 0.67
CA PHE A 644 29.14 3.62 1.63
C PHE A 644 30.03 2.60 0.93
N ASN A 645 31.34 2.79 1.06
CA ASN A 645 32.29 1.73 0.77
C ASN A 645 32.28 0.78 1.96
N LEU A 646 31.66 -0.38 1.78
CA LEU A 646 31.54 -1.38 2.82
C LEU A 646 32.68 -2.38 2.67
N HIS A 647 33.58 -2.41 3.64
CA HIS A 647 34.56 -3.49 3.81
C HIS A 647 33.94 -4.65 4.59
N GLU A 648 34.56 -5.83 4.55
CA GLU A 648 34.05 -7.05 5.20
C GLU A 648 33.64 -6.82 6.66
N ALA A 649 34.51 -6.23 7.47
CA ALA A 649 34.24 -5.94 8.89
C ALA A 649 33.06 -4.96 9.08
N GLU A 650 32.85 -4.04 8.14
CA GLU A 650 31.72 -3.12 8.15
C GLU A 650 30.43 -3.83 7.71
N ALA A 651 30.50 -4.73 6.75
CA ALA A 651 29.37 -5.55 6.30
C ALA A 651 28.88 -6.51 7.39
N GLU A 652 29.80 -7.16 8.10
CA GLU A 652 29.49 -7.97 9.26
C GLU A 652 28.91 -7.13 10.41
N ARG A 653 29.38 -5.88 10.56
CA ARG A 653 28.82 -4.91 11.51
C ARG A 653 27.41 -4.45 11.11
N VAL A 654 27.16 -4.25 9.82
CA VAL A 654 25.84 -3.86 9.28
C VAL A 654 24.82 -4.97 9.43
N LEU A 655 25.25 -6.21 9.20
CA LEU A 655 24.41 -7.40 9.31
C LEU A 655 24.42 -8.02 10.72
N GLY A 656 25.14 -7.44 11.69
CA GLY A 656 25.20 -7.96 13.06
C GLY A 656 25.56 -9.45 13.17
N GLN A 657 26.22 -10.02 12.17
CA GLN A 657 26.56 -11.44 12.09
C GLN A 657 27.76 -11.66 11.15
N ARG A 658 28.51 -12.73 11.38
CA ARG A 658 29.65 -13.10 10.54
C ARG A 658 29.17 -13.55 9.17
N LEU A 659 29.78 -13.05 8.11
CA LEU A 659 29.39 -13.39 6.75
C LEU A 659 29.80 -14.83 6.41
N PRO A 660 29.07 -15.56 5.54
CA PRO A 660 29.51 -16.86 5.06
C PRO A 660 30.82 -16.74 4.28
N GLU A 661 31.64 -17.79 4.26
CA GLU A 661 32.94 -17.79 3.54
C GLU A 661 32.76 -17.49 2.04
N SER A 662 31.63 -17.90 1.45
CA SER A 662 31.24 -17.63 0.06
C SER A 662 30.99 -16.15 -0.25
N ILE A 663 30.75 -15.33 0.77
CA ILE A 663 30.60 -13.88 0.66
C ILE A 663 31.90 -13.19 1.11
N ARG A 664 32.53 -13.64 2.20
CA ARG A 664 33.82 -13.09 2.69
C ARG A 664 34.94 -13.19 1.66
N SER A 665 35.04 -14.32 0.96
CA SER A 665 35.99 -14.52 -0.15
C SER A 665 35.77 -13.58 -1.34
N ARG A 666 34.65 -12.86 -1.43
CA ARG A 666 34.39 -11.84 -2.46
C ARG A 666 34.88 -10.44 -2.07
N PHE A 667 35.15 -10.21 -0.78
CA PHE A 667 35.73 -8.95 -0.28
C PHE A 667 37.26 -8.88 -0.45
N THR A 668 37.93 -10.01 -0.67
CA THR A 668 39.39 -10.10 -0.82
C THR A 668 39.88 -9.69 -2.21
N ASN A 669 38.98 -9.55 -3.19
CA ASN A 669 39.33 -9.06 -4.52
C ASN A 669 39.17 -7.52 -4.57
N PRO A 670 40.26 -6.76 -4.82
CA PRO A 670 40.25 -5.29 -4.80
C PRO A 670 39.36 -4.66 -5.89
N ASN A 671 38.92 -5.43 -6.90
CA ASN A 671 38.01 -4.98 -7.96
C ASN A 671 36.52 -5.28 -7.68
N THR A 672 36.16 -5.85 -6.52
CA THR A 672 34.78 -6.26 -6.18
C THR A 672 34.29 -5.72 -4.83
N GLY A 673 34.79 -4.55 -4.40
CA GLY A 673 34.33 -3.89 -3.18
C GLY A 673 32.82 -3.60 -3.19
N THR A 674 32.17 -3.71 -2.02
CA THR A 674 30.79 -3.24 -1.84
C THR A 674 30.78 -1.73 -1.92
N VAL A 675 30.16 -1.18 -2.95
CA VAL A 675 29.99 0.27 -3.08
C VAL A 675 28.50 0.53 -3.22
N LEU A 676 27.85 1.11 -2.21
CA LEU A 676 26.59 1.84 -2.39
C LEU A 676 26.95 3.32 -2.46
N SER A 677 27.03 3.86 -3.67
CA SER A 677 27.41 5.24 -3.97
C SER A 677 26.25 6.06 -4.52
N LEU A 678 26.07 7.26 -3.97
CA LEU A 678 25.33 8.33 -4.62
C LEU A 678 26.25 9.03 -5.61
N GLU A 679 26.21 8.62 -6.86
CA GLU A 679 27.00 9.23 -7.93
C GLU A 679 26.20 10.32 -8.64
N ARG A 680 26.83 11.50 -8.75
CA ARG A 680 26.33 12.55 -9.63
C ARG A 680 26.93 12.35 -11.00
N GLN A 681 26.08 12.04 -11.97
CA GLN A 681 26.12 12.53 -13.35
C GLN A 681 25.07 11.77 -14.17
N PHE A 682 24.10 12.47 -14.78
CA PHE A 682 23.86 12.50 -16.23
C PHE A 682 22.97 13.70 -16.57
N ILE A 683 23.29 14.34 -17.70
CA ILE A 683 22.41 15.28 -18.43
C ILE A 683 21.92 14.49 -19.65
N ASP A 684 20.61 14.44 -19.86
CA ASP A 684 20.07 13.86 -21.10
C ASP A 684 20.12 14.87 -22.26
N VAL A 685 19.75 14.42 -23.47
CA VAL A 685 19.73 15.25 -24.70
C VAL A 685 18.68 16.38 -24.61
N ALA A 686 17.87 16.43 -23.54
CA ALA A 686 16.79 17.39 -23.29
C ALA A 686 17.04 18.31 -22.06
N GLY A 687 18.22 18.26 -21.43
CA GLY A 687 18.60 19.16 -20.35
C GLY A 687 18.14 18.75 -18.94
N ASN A 688 17.55 17.57 -18.75
CA ASN A 688 17.14 17.09 -17.44
C ASN A 688 18.35 16.58 -16.63
N ARG A 689 18.41 16.97 -15.34
CA ARG A 689 19.47 16.54 -14.42
C ARG A 689 18.97 15.42 -13.52
N PHE A 690 19.73 14.32 -13.48
CA PHE A 690 19.45 13.18 -12.60
C PHE A 690 20.61 12.93 -11.64
N ALA A 691 20.30 12.53 -10.41
CA ALA A 691 21.22 11.93 -9.45
C ALA A 691 21.09 10.40 -9.51
N VAL A 692 22.19 9.66 -9.53
CA VAL A 692 22.16 8.21 -9.60
C VAL A 692 22.59 7.63 -8.26
N VAL A 693 21.70 6.86 -7.64
CA VAL A 693 22.04 6.02 -6.49
C VAL A 693 22.38 4.64 -7.03
N GLN A 694 23.59 4.14 -6.81
CA GLN A 694 23.98 2.82 -7.31
C GLN A 694 24.67 1.98 -6.24
N GLY A 695 24.48 0.67 -6.33
CA GLY A 695 25.03 -0.33 -5.43
C GLY A 695 25.62 -1.50 -6.22
N ARG A 696 26.87 -1.89 -5.95
CA ARG A 696 27.50 -3.08 -6.53
C ARG A 696 28.10 -3.99 -5.45
N PHE A 697 27.85 -5.28 -5.57
CA PHE A 697 28.54 -6.33 -4.81
C PHE A 697 28.64 -7.63 -5.63
N GLY A 698 29.84 -7.94 -6.14
CA GLY A 698 30.03 -9.06 -7.05
C GLY A 698 29.18 -8.92 -8.32
N ASP A 699 28.33 -9.91 -8.59
CA ASP A 699 27.41 -9.95 -9.74
C ASP A 699 26.03 -9.31 -9.43
N VAL A 700 25.83 -8.80 -8.21
CA VAL A 700 24.57 -8.17 -7.79
C VAL A 700 24.73 -6.66 -7.87
N TYR A 701 23.76 -6.03 -8.53
CA TYR A 701 23.74 -4.59 -8.78
C TYR A 701 22.34 -4.03 -8.47
N LEU A 702 22.31 -2.81 -7.97
CA LEU A 702 21.13 -1.96 -7.93
C LEU A 702 21.51 -0.58 -8.43
N GLN A 703 20.59 0.11 -9.09
CA GLN A 703 20.81 1.46 -9.58
C GLN A 703 19.47 2.17 -9.72
N VAL A 704 19.34 3.36 -9.15
CA VAL A 704 18.16 4.22 -9.23
C VAL A 704 18.60 5.60 -9.72
N ALA A 705 18.00 6.12 -10.79
CA ALA A 705 18.22 7.50 -11.23
C ALA A 705 17.04 8.38 -10.78
N LEU A 706 17.30 9.46 -10.04
CA LEU A 706 16.31 10.36 -9.43
C LEU A 706 16.42 11.77 -10.04
N PRO A 707 15.31 12.43 -10.44
CA PRO A 707 15.30 13.80 -10.92
C PRO A 707 15.77 14.75 -9.82
N VAL A 708 16.71 15.64 -10.15
CA VAL A 708 17.14 16.70 -9.25
C VAL A 708 16.03 17.74 -9.13
N GLY A 709 15.74 18.19 -7.91
CA GLY A 709 14.74 19.21 -7.58
C GLY A 709 13.36 18.67 -7.23
N THR A 710 13.15 17.35 -7.21
CA THR A 710 11.84 16.75 -6.94
C THR A 710 11.77 16.10 -5.57
N TRP A 711 10.68 16.37 -4.83
CA TRP A 711 10.43 15.77 -3.52
C TRP A 711 9.69 14.44 -3.68
N PHE A 712 10.26 13.38 -3.12
CA PHE A 712 9.71 12.03 -3.22
C PHE A 712 9.38 11.42 -1.86
N GLY A 713 10.04 11.89 -0.79
CA GLY A 713 10.02 11.26 0.52
C GLY A 713 10.95 10.04 0.59
N ARG A 714 11.65 9.87 1.73
CA ARG A 714 12.62 8.77 1.95
C ARG A 714 12.07 7.38 1.66
N GLU A 715 10.85 7.08 2.10
CA GLU A 715 10.25 5.76 1.96
C GLU A 715 10.00 5.41 0.50
N GLN A 716 9.71 6.44 -0.29
CA GLN A 716 9.54 6.32 -1.71
C GLN A 716 10.86 5.95 -2.39
N ILE A 717 11.94 6.64 -2.03
CA ILE A 717 13.28 6.40 -2.56
C ILE A 717 13.80 5.00 -2.19
N ARG A 718 13.62 4.60 -0.94
CA ARG A 718 13.93 3.23 -0.44
C ARG A 718 13.19 2.17 -1.24
N ARG A 719 11.91 2.40 -1.55
CA ARG A 719 11.10 1.50 -2.39
C ARG A 719 11.70 1.31 -3.79
N PHE A 720 12.26 2.34 -4.44
CA PHE A 720 12.90 2.17 -5.75
C PHE A 720 14.19 1.38 -5.69
N LEU A 721 15.01 1.61 -4.67
CA LEU A 721 16.25 0.86 -4.47
C LEU A 721 15.96 -0.63 -4.27
N ARG A 722 14.95 -0.95 -3.47
CA ARG A 722 14.47 -2.34 -3.26
C ARG A 722 13.91 -2.95 -4.54
N THR A 723 13.16 -2.17 -5.31
CA THR A 723 12.63 -2.59 -6.63
C THR A 723 13.76 -2.89 -7.62
N SER A 724 14.81 -2.06 -7.66
CA SER A 724 15.98 -2.25 -8.51
C SER A 724 16.73 -3.53 -8.15
N LEU A 725 16.96 -3.75 -6.85
CA LEU A 725 17.65 -4.92 -6.32
C LEU A 725 16.90 -6.23 -6.58
N GLY A 726 15.59 -6.25 -6.33
CA GLY A 726 14.76 -7.45 -6.52
C GLY A 726 14.57 -7.85 -7.98
N ARG A 727 14.65 -6.89 -8.91
CA ARG A 727 14.48 -7.13 -10.35
C ARG A 727 15.80 -7.24 -11.13
N SER A 728 16.93 -6.95 -10.50
CA SER A 728 18.24 -6.81 -11.16
C SER A 728 18.22 -5.83 -12.35
N THR A 729 17.46 -4.74 -12.19
CA THR A 729 17.27 -3.71 -13.23
C THR A 729 17.58 -2.32 -12.70
N ILE A 730 18.08 -1.44 -13.55
CA ILE A 730 18.20 -0.01 -13.24
C ILE A 730 16.81 0.60 -13.20
N VAL A 731 16.47 1.31 -12.12
CA VAL A 731 15.20 2.02 -11.91
C VAL A 731 15.37 3.51 -12.22
N VAL A 732 14.84 3.96 -13.34
CA VAL A 732 14.88 5.40 -13.67
C VAL A 732 13.58 6.07 -13.25
N VAL A 733 13.69 6.98 -12.29
CA VAL A 733 12.64 7.89 -11.89
C VAL A 733 12.69 9.10 -12.78
N SER A 734 11.54 9.44 -13.33
CA SER A 734 11.43 10.48 -14.32
C SER A 734 10.08 11.18 -14.17
N ALA A 735 10.04 12.49 -14.38
CA ALA A 735 8.77 13.18 -14.60
C ALA A 735 8.14 12.62 -15.88
N SER A 736 6.81 12.55 -15.95
CA SER A 736 6.09 12.00 -17.10
C SER A 736 6.60 12.62 -18.42
N GLY A 737 7.13 11.81 -19.35
CA GLY A 737 7.56 12.25 -20.69
C GLY A 737 9.06 12.18 -21.00
N THR A 738 9.91 11.77 -20.06
CA THR A 738 11.36 11.64 -20.31
C THR A 738 11.75 10.26 -20.86
N ARG A 739 12.38 10.22 -22.04
CA ARG A 739 13.02 9.01 -22.57
C ARG A 739 14.35 8.77 -21.84
N ALA A 740 14.72 7.51 -21.65
CA ALA A 740 16.06 7.16 -21.15
C ALA A 740 17.14 7.81 -22.06
N PRO A 741 18.27 8.29 -21.51
CA PRO A 741 19.28 8.97 -22.31
C PRO A 741 19.86 8.02 -23.36
N THR A 742 19.50 8.21 -24.63
CA THR A 742 20.33 7.71 -25.74
C THR A 742 21.55 8.62 -25.84
N GLY A 743 22.59 8.29 -25.08
CA GLY A 743 23.82 9.10 -25.03
C GLY A 743 24.56 9.08 -23.70
N GLY A 744 24.04 8.42 -22.65
CA GLY A 744 24.88 8.07 -21.50
C GLY A 744 26.04 7.18 -21.93
N PRO A 745 27.23 7.26 -21.30
CA PRO A 745 28.38 6.46 -21.68
C PRO A 745 27.96 5.00 -21.79
N ALA A 746 28.29 4.38 -22.92
CA ALA A 746 28.01 2.98 -23.17
C ALA A 746 28.48 2.14 -21.97
N PRO A 747 27.74 1.07 -21.60
CA PRO A 747 28.15 0.18 -20.52
C PRO A 747 29.61 -0.23 -20.75
N ARG A 748 30.51 0.10 -19.80
CA ARG A 748 31.83 -0.53 -19.82
C ARG A 748 31.60 -2.02 -19.58
N ARG A 749 31.80 -2.78 -20.65
CA ARG A 749 31.86 -4.24 -20.67
C ARG A 749 32.91 -4.68 -19.65
N ASP A 750 32.49 -5.22 -18.52
CA ASP A 750 33.38 -6.02 -17.67
C ASP A 750 33.56 -7.36 -18.40
N ALA A 751 34.78 -7.65 -18.85
CA ALA A 751 35.07 -8.79 -19.73
C ALA A 751 34.79 -10.16 -19.08
N ALA A 752 34.45 -10.19 -17.78
CA ALA A 752 34.24 -11.39 -17.00
C ALA A 752 32.77 -11.83 -16.84
N ALA A 753 31.77 -10.96 -17.07
CA ALA A 753 30.36 -11.26 -16.77
C ALA A 753 29.46 -11.16 -18.02
N ASN A 754 29.07 -12.31 -18.57
CA ASN A 754 28.31 -12.47 -19.82
C ASN A 754 26.80 -12.11 -19.74
N TYR A 755 26.38 -10.99 -19.12
CA TYR A 755 24.97 -10.58 -19.09
C TYR A 755 24.73 -9.12 -19.51
N TRP A 756 23.65 -8.89 -20.27
CA TRP A 756 23.17 -7.58 -20.69
C TRP A 756 22.17 -7.02 -19.66
N VAL A 757 22.39 -5.81 -19.15
CA VAL A 757 21.46 -5.13 -18.23
C VAL A 757 20.41 -4.34 -19.03
N LYS A 758 19.12 -4.58 -18.76
CA LYS A 758 18.00 -3.82 -19.35
C LYS A 758 17.56 -2.69 -18.41
N TRP A 759 17.35 -1.50 -18.97
CA TRP A 759 16.76 -0.35 -18.27
C TRP A 759 15.27 -0.61 -17.96
N ALA A 760 14.82 -0.30 -16.73
CA ALA A 760 13.41 -0.28 -16.37
C ALA A 760 13.07 1.08 -15.74
N SER A 761 12.20 1.89 -16.34
CA SER A 761 11.73 3.12 -15.67
C SER A 761 10.80 2.78 -14.49
N ALA A 762 10.83 3.54 -13.40
CA ALA A 762 9.76 3.57 -12.39
C ALA A 762 9.32 5.03 -12.23
N VAL A 763 8.10 5.33 -12.66
CA VAL A 763 7.51 6.66 -12.49
C VAL A 763 7.10 6.78 -11.02
N ILE A 764 7.60 7.80 -10.30
CA ILE A 764 7.13 8.06 -8.95
C ILE A 764 5.77 8.73 -9.05
N THR A 765 4.81 7.93 -8.66
CA THR A 765 3.62 8.35 -7.97
C THR A 765 3.38 7.17 -7.06
N LEU A 766 3.45 7.32 -5.73
CA LEU A 766 2.61 6.44 -4.92
C LEU A 766 1.31 7.16 -4.60
N PRO A 767 0.17 6.55 -4.94
CA PRO A 767 -0.02 5.23 -5.56
C PRO A 767 -0.35 5.37 -7.06
N VAL A 768 0.58 5.06 -7.96
CA VAL A 768 0.24 4.73 -9.36
C VAL A 768 1.19 3.67 -9.88
N VAL A 769 0.62 2.51 -10.21
CA VAL A 769 1.19 1.50 -11.10
C VAL A 769 1.38 2.13 -12.48
N LYS A 770 2.51 1.85 -13.14
CA LYS A 770 2.79 2.34 -14.50
C LYS A 770 1.72 1.90 -15.51
N HIS A 771 1.21 2.89 -16.23
CA HIS A 771 0.36 2.82 -17.41
C HIS A 771 1.14 2.45 -18.69
N SER A 772 2.07 1.49 -18.63
CA SER A 772 2.66 0.88 -19.84
C SER A 772 2.32 -0.61 -19.97
N GLU A 773 1.60 -1.15 -19.00
CA GLU A 773 0.82 -2.39 -19.15
C GLU A 773 -0.67 -2.08 -19.41
N LEU A 774 -0.99 -0.78 -19.57
CA LEU A 774 -2.26 -0.21 -20.01
C LEU A 774 -2.02 0.90 -21.02
#